data_AF-A0A421GYK1-F1
#
_entry.id   AF-A0A421GYK1-F1
#
_cell.length_a   1.000
_cell.length_b   1.000
_cell.length_c   1.000
_cell.angle_alpha   90.00
_cell.angle_beta   90.00
_cell.angle_gamma   90.00
#
_symmetry.space_group_name_H-M   'P 1'
#
loop_
_entity.id
_entity.type
_entity.pdbx_description
1 polymer ?
#
loop_
_entity_poly.entity_id
_entity_poly.type
_entity_poly.pdbx_seq_one_letter_code
_entity_poly.pdbx_strand_id
1 'polypeptide(L)'
;MANPSPVTNRKQVAILDFGSQYSHLIARRVRELHVFCELYSCLVSAEELSQHQLTGIILSGGPQSVFDEGAPHVAPEVWKMIEEQKIPVLGICYGLQELAFTFNGKVAPSQHREYGKAMVTRKSDVDCGGLFDGLPDEFQMWMSHGDKLHAKPDGFVDIAITENSEHAAIVNVERKFYGIQFHPEVTHSPRGKDILRNFVVNICKSPTDWDMRSIADSFIAEVRQTVGPEGHVIGAVSGGVDSSVAAVLLQRALGDRFHAVLIDNGLLRKDEAVEVIERLQTKLGINLKCINAEDRFLAALKGITEPETKRKTIGNLFIDLFQEEADRIGHPVDFLLQGTLYPDVIESVSYKGPSATIKTHHNVGGLPEKMHLKLIEPLRELFKDEVRELGMALGIDEPSVWRHPFPGPGLAIRVLGEITPEALETLRHADSIFIEELRNSGHYKTTGQAFCVLLPVKSVGVMGDGRTYEKVVAIRAVSTSDYMTADWYHMPYEVLGRMSNRIINEVRGVNRVVYDISSKPPATIEWDLLACTSGNSMRDIRSYETLSLLGSGQFGQVVLVRRIVDRKLFAAKIPHGENATAKQIARHEAKLLMHLIHVNIIQCIELIEGDTQFAMVMEYASGGDLDAFLRLQHESSDFGVSKVLENSLDAAQTVTGTPYYMAPELLEGAEYNGKSDIWSLGCVLYELASYSPPFTGLALGAVVHQILHNDPLPIPQHFSPPFRSLVTRLLDKDPHVRMIFNCAN
;
A
#
# COMPACT_ATOMS: atom_id res chain seq x y z
N MET A 1 -10.57 -14.75 -32.35
CA MET A 1 -11.68 -14.21 -31.54
C MET A 1 -11.87 -15.19 -30.39
N ALA A 2 -11.49 -14.81 -29.17
CA ALA A 2 -11.78 -15.66 -28.01
C ALA A 2 -13.30 -15.66 -27.82
N ASN A 3 -13.89 -16.83 -27.60
CA ASN A 3 -15.30 -16.93 -27.21
C ASN A 3 -15.51 -16.06 -25.95
N PRO A 4 -16.54 -15.20 -25.91
CA PRO A 4 -16.77 -14.30 -24.77
C PRO A 4 -16.90 -15.11 -23.48
N SER A 5 -16.25 -14.67 -22.40
CA SER A 5 -16.31 -15.41 -21.14
C SER A 5 -17.75 -15.37 -20.59
N PRO A 6 -18.28 -16.52 -20.12
CA PRO A 6 -19.65 -16.60 -19.60
C PRO A 6 -19.82 -15.88 -18.25
N VAL A 7 -18.74 -15.39 -17.65
CA VAL A 7 -18.75 -14.60 -16.41
C VAL A 7 -18.63 -13.09 -16.71
N THR A 8 -17.80 -12.70 -17.69
CA THR A 8 -17.47 -11.29 -17.99
C THR A 8 -18.39 -10.62 -19.01
N ASN A 9 -19.07 -11.37 -19.89
CA ASN A 9 -19.92 -10.78 -20.91
C ASN A 9 -21.33 -10.46 -20.38
N ARG A 10 -21.40 -9.64 -19.33
CA ARG A 10 -22.63 -9.23 -18.66
C ARG A 10 -22.86 -7.73 -18.82
N LYS A 11 -24.12 -7.33 -18.64
CA LYS A 11 -24.45 -5.92 -18.47
C LYS A 11 -23.79 -5.41 -17.19
N GLN A 12 -23.07 -4.31 -17.30
CA GLN A 12 -22.19 -3.90 -16.21
C GLN A 12 -22.17 -2.40 -15.94
N VAL A 13 -21.74 -2.05 -14.73
CA VAL A 13 -21.35 -0.67 -14.38
C VAL A 13 -19.84 -0.56 -14.49
N ALA A 14 -19.33 0.38 -15.29
CA ALA A 14 -17.89 0.66 -15.36
C ALA A 14 -17.50 1.72 -14.33
N ILE A 15 -16.45 1.47 -13.56
CA ILE A 15 -15.92 2.40 -12.55
C ILE A 15 -14.58 2.92 -13.05
N LEU A 16 -14.49 4.21 -13.38
CA LEU A 16 -13.25 4.83 -13.86
C LEU A 16 -12.44 5.35 -12.68
N ASP A 17 -11.25 4.79 -12.48
CA ASP A 17 -10.34 5.08 -11.39
C ASP A 17 -9.40 6.24 -11.71
N PHE A 18 -9.52 7.36 -10.98
CA PHE A 18 -8.62 8.53 -11.04
C PHE A 18 -7.53 8.46 -9.97
N GLY A 19 -7.33 7.30 -9.35
CA GLY A 19 -6.32 7.07 -8.32
C GLY A 19 -6.82 7.31 -6.90
N SER A 20 -8.12 7.21 -6.65
CA SER A 20 -8.66 7.25 -5.28
C SER A 20 -8.24 6.01 -4.51
N GLN A 21 -7.84 6.23 -3.25
CA GLN A 21 -7.67 5.15 -2.27
C GLN A 21 -8.97 4.35 -2.02
N TYR A 22 -10.14 4.88 -2.41
CA TYR A 22 -11.46 4.28 -2.18
C TYR A 22 -12.10 3.65 -3.42
N SER A 23 -11.47 3.66 -4.59
CA SER A 23 -12.09 3.14 -5.84
C SER A 23 -12.52 1.68 -5.73
N HIS A 24 -11.73 0.85 -5.04
CA HIS A 24 -12.08 -0.55 -4.77
C HIS A 24 -13.31 -0.70 -3.85
N LEU A 25 -13.56 0.27 -2.95
CA LEU A 25 -14.76 0.28 -2.12
C LEU A 25 -16.02 0.57 -2.94
N ILE A 26 -15.93 1.43 -3.96
CA ILE A 26 -17.06 1.69 -4.88
C ILE A 26 -17.45 0.36 -5.54
N ALA A 27 -16.49 -0.35 -6.13
CA ALA A 27 -16.73 -1.64 -6.77
C ALA A 27 -17.37 -2.64 -5.78
N ARG A 28 -16.80 -2.74 -4.57
CA ARG A 28 -17.36 -3.60 -3.51
C ARG A 28 -18.81 -3.24 -3.17
N ARG A 29 -19.15 -1.96 -2.98
CA ARG A 29 -20.51 -1.52 -2.66
C ARG A 29 -21.51 -1.77 -3.79
N VAL A 30 -21.08 -1.68 -5.05
CA VAL A 30 -21.92 -2.03 -6.19
C VAL A 30 -22.17 -3.55 -6.24
N ARG A 31 -21.13 -4.37 -6.00
CA ARG A 31 -21.27 -5.83 -5.90
C ARG A 31 -22.18 -6.27 -4.73
N GLU A 32 -22.13 -5.59 -3.58
CA GLU A 32 -23.04 -5.80 -2.44
C GLU A 32 -24.52 -5.50 -2.75
N LEU A 33 -24.81 -4.86 -3.88
CA LEU A 33 -26.16 -4.62 -4.41
C LEU A 33 -26.54 -5.65 -5.48
N HIS A 34 -25.76 -6.72 -5.63
CA HIS A 34 -25.91 -7.77 -6.64
C HIS A 34 -25.84 -7.27 -8.09
N VAL A 35 -25.13 -6.15 -8.32
CA VAL A 35 -24.89 -5.60 -9.65
C VAL A 35 -23.44 -5.87 -10.06
N PHE A 36 -23.23 -6.44 -11.25
CA PHE A 36 -21.89 -6.64 -11.78
C PHE A 36 -21.25 -5.32 -12.19
N CYS A 37 -19.97 -5.17 -11.85
CA CYS A 37 -19.17 -4.00 -12.18
C CYS A 37 -17.69 -4.35 -12.32
N GLU A 38 -16.98 -3.54 -13.09
CA GLU A 38 -15.54 -3.61 -13.25
C GLU A 38 -14.92 -2.22 -13.07
N LEU A 39 -13.69 -2.22 -12.57
CA LEU A 39 -12.85 -1.05 -12.35
C LEU A 39 -11.86 -0.93 -13.51
N TYR A 40 -11.84 0.24 -14.12
CA TYR A 40 -11.00 0.60 -15.25
C TYR A 40 -10.12 1.79 -14.89
N SER A 41 -8.98 1.93 -15.55
CA SER A 41 -8.24 3.20 -15.53
C SER A 41 -9.11 4.32 -16.11
N CYS A 42 -9.00 5.55 -15.61
CA CYS A 42 -9.67 6.68 -16.25
C CYS A 42 -9.18 6.98 -17.68
N LEU A 43 -8.03 6.41 -18.09
CA LEU A 43 -7.49 6.48 -19.46
C LEU A 43 -7.98 5.35 -20.37
N VAL A 44 -8.94 4.55 -19.91
CA VAL A 44 -9.51 3.48 -20.72
C VAL A 44 -10.02 4.03 -22.05
N SER A 45 -9.77 3.29 -23.12
CA SER A 45 -10.23 3.69 -24.45
C SER A 45 -11.73 3.45 -24.64
N ALA A 46 -12.36 4.22 -25.52
CA ALA A 46 -13.74 3.96 -25.91
C ALA A 46 -13.90 2.58 -26.59
N GLU A 47 -12.87 2.12 -27.32
CA GLU A 47 -12.86 0.80 -27.94
C GLU A 47 -12.97 -0.32 -26.90
N GLU A 48 -12.14 -0.27 -25.85
CA GLU A 48 -12.16 -1.24 -24.76
C GLU A 48 -13.49 -1.26 -24.02
N LEU A 49 -14.02 -0.09 -23.64
CA LEU A 49 -15.33 0.01 -23.00
C LEU A 49 -16.47 -0.50 -23.89
N SER A 50 -16.38 -0.29 -25.20
CA SER A 50 -17.40 -0.72 -26.16
C SER A 50 -17.48 -2.23 -26.37
N GLN A 51 -16.48 -2.99 -25.91
CA GLN A 51 -16.52 -4.45 -25.92
C GLN A 51 -17.55 -5.01 -24.94
N HIS A 52 -18.04 -4.18 -24.01
CA HIS A 52 -18.97 -4.57 -22.96
C HIS A 52 -20.31 -3.82 -23.05
N GLN A 53 -21.36 -4.41 -22.48
CA GLN A 53 -22.67 -3.78 -22.40
C GLN A 53 -22.77 -2.90 -21.15
N LEU A 54 -22.42 -1.62 -21.27
CA LEU A 54 -22.47 -0.68 -20.16
C LEU A 54 -23.91 -0.24 -19.83
N THR A 55 -24.23 -0.24 -18.54
CA THR A 55 -25.51 0.23 -17.98
C THR A 55 -25.37 1.54 -17.22
N GLY A 56 -24.15 1.87 -16.79
CA GLY A 56 -23.81 3.08 -16.07
C GLY A 56 -22.30 3.23 -15.94
N ILE A 57 -21.85 4.45 -15.67
CA ILE A 57 -20.44 4.76 -15.38
C ILE A 57 -20.35 5.51 -14.05
N ILE A 58 -19.40 5.11 -13.21
CA ILE A 58 -19.04 5.83 -11.99
C ILE A 58 -17.62 6.38 -12.16
N LEU A 59 -17.45 7.69 -12.05
CA LEU A 59 -16.16 8.35 -12.02
C LEU A 59 -15.74 8.48 -10.56
N SER A 60 -14.65 7.82 -10.17
CA SER A 60 -14.16 7.81 -8.79
C SER A 60 -13.52 9.15 -8.39
N GLY A 61 -13.11 9.24 -7.12
CA GLY A 61 -12.29 10.33 -6.63
C GLY A 61 -10.83 10.24 -7.11
N GLY A 62 -10.02 11.22 -6.70
CA GLY A 62 -8.60 11.28 -7.02
C GLY A 62 -7.89 12.28 -6.10
N PRO A 63 -6.58 12.14 -5.88
CA PRO A 63 -5.83 13.01 -4.99
C PRO A 63 -5.36 14.33 -5.66
N GLN A 64 -5.44 14.43 -6.98
CA GLN A 64 -4.97 15.58 -7.77
C GLN A 64 -6.05 16.65 -7.92
N SER A 65 -5.66 17.87 -8.28
CA SER A 65 -6.61 18.86 -8.80
C SER A 65 -6.89 18.57 -10.27
N VAL A 66 -8.15 18.74 -10.69
CA VAL A 66 -8.56 18.55 -12.10
C VAL A 66 -7.91 19.54 -13.06
N PHE A 67 -7.35 20.64 -12.57
CA PHE A 67 -6.68 21.66 -13.40
C PHE A 67 -5.15 21.59 -13.35
N ASP A 68 -4.57 20.65 -12.60
CA ASP A 68 -3.12 20.48 -12.56
C ASP A 68 -2.59 20.04 -13.93
N GLU A 69 -1.38 20.46 -14.28
CA GLU A 69 -0.73 20.02 -15.50
C GLU A 69 -0.48 18.50 -15.43
N GLY A 70 -1.01 17.75 -16.40
CA GLY A 70 -0.95 16.29 -16.42
C GLY A 70 -1.99 15.58 -15.53
N ALA A 71 -3.03 16.28 -15.08
CA ALA A 71 -4.15 15.68 -14.38
C ALA A 71 -4.86 14.60 -15.24
N PRO A 72 -5.35 13.50 -14.62
CA PRO A 72 -6.09 12.47 -15.31
C PRO A 72 -7.44 12.98 -15.81
N HIS A 73 -7.71 12.77 -17.10
CA HIS A 73 -8.98 13.10 -17.74
C HIS A 73 -9.50 11.91 -18.54
N VAL A 74 -10.82 11.83 -18.65
CA VAL A 74 -11.50 10.86 -19.52
C VAL A 74 -11.35 11.32 -20.97
N ALA A 75 -10.99 10.40 -21.85
CA ALA A 75 -10.78 10.70 -23.26
C ALA A 75 -12.07 11.27 -23.91
N PRO A 76 -11.99 12.28 -24.79
CA PRO A 76 -13.15 12.85 -25.47
C PRO A 76 -14.01 11.82 -26.20
N GLU A 77 -13.41 10.77 -26.74
CA GLU A 77 -14.08 9.67 -27.43
C GLU A 77 -14.98 8.85 -26.48
N VAL A 78 -14.56 8.71 -25.22
CA VAL A 78 -15.36 8.02 -24.19
C VAL A 78 -16.58 8.87 -23.84
N TRP A 79 -16.41 10.19 -23.68
CA TRP A 79 -17.54 11.09 -23.47
C TRP A 79 -18.55 11.07 -24.62
N LYS A 80 -18.06 11.08 -25.86
CA LYS A 80 -18.90 10.95 -27.05
C LYS A 80 -19.69 9.64 -27.04
N MET A 81 -19.05 8.52 -26.72
CA MET A 81 -19.71 7.23 -26.58
C MET A 81 -20.80 7.25 -25.50
N ILE A 82 -20.52 7.84 -24.33
CA ILE A 82 -21.47 7.99 -23.23
C ILE A 82 -22.72 8.75 -23.68
N GLU A 83 -22.55 9.87 -24.38
CA GLU A 83 -23.67 10.68 -24.86
C GLU A 83 -24.48 9.97 -25.97
N GLU A 84 -23.81 9.34 -26.93
CA GLU A 84 -24.46 8.60 -28.03
C GLU A 84 -25.30 7.42 -27.51
N GLN A 85 -24.79 6.69 -26.53
CA GLN A 85 -25.46 5.54 -25.91
C GLN A 85 -26.39 5.93 -24.75
N LYS A 86 -26.41 7.22 -24.35
CA LYS A 86 -27.20 7.76 -23.23
C LYS A 86 -26.94 7.02 -21.92
N ILE A 87 -25.67 6.71 -21.64
CA ILE A 87 -25.25 5.99 -20.44
C ILE A 87 -25.27 6.95 -19.24
N PRO A 88 -25.96 6.63 -18.13
CA PRO A 88 -25.93 7.46 -16.92
C PRO A 88 -24.53 7.51 -16.30
N VAL A 89 -24.16 8.67 -15.74
CA VAL A 89 -22.84 8.90 -15.13
C VAL A 89 -22.98 9.44 -13.71
N LEU A 90 -22.22 8.88 -12.76
CA LEU A 90 -22.08 9.41 -11.40
C LEU A 90 -20.62 9.78 -11.13
N GLY A 91 -20.34 11.06 -10.92
CA GLY A 91 -19.03 11.56 -10.50
C GLY A 91 -18.92 11.72 -8.99
N ILE A 92 -17.89 11.13 -8.38
CA ILE A 92 -17.63 11.18 -6.94
C ILE A 92 -16.35 12.00 -6.69
N CYS A 93 -16.44 13.09 -5.94
CA CYS A 93 -15.34 13.99 -5.61
C CYS A 93 -14.58 14.48 -6.87
N TYR A 94 -13.44 13.90 -7.22
CA TYR A 94 -12.72 14.22 -8.47
C TYR A 94 -13.59 13.94 -9.70
N GLY A 95 -14.38 12.86 -9.71
CA GLY A 95 -15.33 12.60 -10.80
C GLY A 95 -16.38 13.69 -10.99
N LEU A 96 -16.80 14.37 -9.91
CA LEU A 96 -17.66 15.57 -10.00
C LEU A 96 -16.89 16.73 -10.65
N GLN A 97 -15.62 16.89 -10.31
CA GLN A 97 -14.75 17.93 -10.87
C GLN A 97 -14.46 17.68 -12.35
N GLU A 98 -14.27 16.43 -12.76
CA GLU A 98 -14.13 16.03 -14.16
C GLU A 98 -15.39 16.32 -14.98
N LEU A 99 -16.58 16.07 -14.42
CA LEU A 99 -17.85 16.49 -15.03
C LEU A 99 -17.89 18.01 -15.20
N ALA A 100 -17.48 18.76 -14.18
CA ALA A 100 -17.43 20.21 -14.26
C ALA A 100 -16.42 20.70 -15.32
N PHE A 101 -15.22 20.12 -15.36
CA PHE A 101 -14.20 20.45 -16.35
C PHE A 101 -14.70 20.23 -17.78
N THR A 102 -15.31 19.07 -18.04
CA THR A 102 -15.76 18.67 -19.38
C THR A 102 -16.95 19.52 -19.88
N PHE A 103 -17.85 19.93 -18.99
CA PHE A 103 -19.10 20.61 -19.35
C PHE A 103 -19.13 22.10 -18.96
N ASN A 104 -17.97 22.78 -19.02
CA ASN A 104 -17.81 24.23 -18.81
C ASN A 104 -18.19 24.76 -17.40
N GLY A 105 -18.08 23.93 -16.36
CA GLY A 105 -18.11 24.37 -14.97
C GLY A 105 -16.80 25.03 -14.53
N LYS A 106 -16.73 25.47 -13.26
CA LYS A 106 -15.51 26.01 -12.65
C LYS A 106 -15.23 25.31 -11.33
N VAL A 107 -14.05 24.71 -11.21
CA VAL A 107 -13.53 24.17 -9.93
C VAL A 107 -12.49 25.16 -9.40
N ALA A 108 -12.45 25.34 -8.08
CA ALA A 108 -11.44 26.19 -7.45
C ALA A 108 -10.88 25.50 -6.19
N PRO A 109 -9.59 25.73 -5.86
CA PRO A 109 -9.03 25.29 -4.59
C PRO A 109 -9.81 25.90 -3.43
N SER A 110 -10.17 25.07 -2.43
CA SER A 110 -10.79 25.59 -1.21
C SER A 110 -9.72 26.10 -0.24
N GLN A 111 -9.93 27.28 0.35
CA GLN A 111 -9.06 27.80 1.43
C GLN A 111 -9.16 26.95 2.71
N HIS A 112 -10.27 26.23 2.89
CA HIS A 112 -10.48 25.28 3.98
C HIS A 112 -10.67 23.89 3.40
N ARG A 113 -9.75 22.97 3.69
CA ARG A 113 -9.89 21.56 3.33
C ARG A 113 -10.87 20.91 4.30
N GLU A 114 -11.91 20.26 3.79
CA GLU A 114 -12.91 19.56 4.59
C GLU A 114 -12.62 18.07 4.56
N TYR A 115 -12.15 17.54 5.69
CA TYR A 115 -11.94 16.11 5.91
C TYR A 115 -12.75 15.70 7.12
N GLY A 116 -13.82 14.93 6.92
CA GLY A 116 -14.63 14.47 8.04
C GLY A 116 -16.10 14.26 7.73
N LYS A 117 -16.88 14.10 8.80
CA LYS A 117 -18.34 14.00 8.74
C LYS A 117 -18.92 15.39 8.44
N ALA A 118 -19.78 15.47 7.44
CA ALA A 118 -20.56 16.66 7.12
C ALA A 118 -22.05 16.31 7.07
N MET A 119 -22.90 17.27 7.44
CA MET A 119 -24.33 17.17 7.21
C MET A 119 -24.65 17.68 5.81
N VAL A 120 -25.30 16.84 5.02
CA VAL A 120 -25.78 17.18 3.68
C VAL A 120 -27.25 17.55 3.77
N THR A 121 -27.59 18.76 3.33
CA THR A 121 -28.97 19.26 3.28
C THR A 121 -29.45 19.26 1.83
N ARG A 122 -30.53 18.53 1.56
CA ARG A 122 -31.17 18.49 0.25
C ARG A 122 -31.85 19.82 -0.06
N LYS A 123 -31.81 20.26 -1.31
CA LYS A 123 -32.62 21.40 -1.74
C LYS A 123 -34.07 20.95 -1.95
N SER A 124 -34.99 21.56 -1.23
CA SER A 124 -36.43 21.40 -1.47
C SER A 124 -36.78 22.00 -2.85
N ASP A 125 -37.75 21.41 -3.54
CA ASP A 125 -38.29 21.88 -4.83
C ASP A 125 -37.37 21.73 -6.07
N VAL A 126 -36.36 20.86 -5.99
CA VAL A 126 -35.51 20.51 -7.14
C VAL A 126 -35.65 19.02 -7.47
N ASP A 127 -35.81 18.72 -8.77
CA ASP A 127 -35.77 17.34 -9.25
C ASP A 127 -34.35 16.76 -9.06
N CYS A 128 -34.23 15.79 -8.16
CA CYS A 128 -32.97 15.12 -7.86
C CYS A 128 -32.63 14.00 -8.86
N GLY A 129 -33.44 13.79 -9.91
CA GLY A 129 -33.27 12.71 -10.88
C GLY A 129 -33.32 11.31 -10.26
N GLY A 130 -33.96 11.17 -9.08
CA GLY A 130 -34.06 9.92 -8.34
C GLY A 130 -32.84 9.53 -7.49
N LEU A 131 -31.73 10.29 -7.52
CA LEU A 131 -30.49 9.91 -6.80
C LEU A 131 -30.69 9.85 -5.28
N PHE A 132 -31.53 10.73 -4.72
CA PHE A 132 -31.82 10.84 -3.29
C PHE A 132 -33.19 10.29 -2.88
N ASP A 133 -33.79 9.43 -3.70
CA ASP A 133 -35.07 8.80 -3.37
C ASP A 133 -34.97 7.99 -2.07
N GLY A 134 -35.95 8.16 -1.18
CA GLY A 134 -35.99 7.50 0.13
C GLY A 134 -35.02 8.05 1.18
N LEU A 135 -34.25 9.10 0.87
CA LEU A 135 -33.38 9.77 1.85
C LEU A 135 -34.12 10.91 2.58
N PRO A 136 -33.78 11.17 3.85
CA PRO A 136 -34.30 12.33 4.59
C PRO A 136 -33.77 13.64 3.99
N ASP A 137 -34.37 14.77 4.39
CA ASP A 137 -33.95 16.11 3.94
C ASP A 137 -32.51 16.44 4.38
N GLU A 138 -32.09 15.91 5.53
CA GLU A 138 -30.73 16.03 6.03
C GLU A 138 -30.14 14.66 6.36
N PHE A 139 -28.91 14.40 5.93
CA PHE A 139 -28.20 13.16 6.23
C PHE A 139 -26.68 13.37 6.33
N GLN A 140 -26.05 12.58 7.19
CA GLN A 140 -24.60 12.62 7.38
C GLN A 140 -23.87 11.88 6.26
N MET A 141 -22.83 12.48 5.70
CA MET A 141 -21.90 11.87 4.74
C MET A 141 -20.45 12.18 5.10
N TRP A 142 -19.52 11.46 4.47
CA TRP A 142 -18.09 11.69 4.60
C TRP A 142 -17.55 12.57 3.46
N MET A 143 -16.98 13.72 3.83
CA MET A 143 -16.28 14.64 2.94
C MET A 143 -14.77 14.41 3.02
N SER A 144 -14.10 14.46 1.87
CA SER A 144 -12.64 14.37 1.78
C SER A 144 -12.14 15.08 0.54
N HIS A 145 -12.20 16.41 0.52
CA HIS A 145 -11.82 17.19 -0.66
C HIS A 145 -10.96 18.41 -0.33
N GLY A 146 -9.96 18.64 -1.20
CA GLY A 146 -9.17 19.87 -1.22
C GLY A 146 -9.80 20.95 -2.10
N ASP A 147 -10.28 20.54 -3.26
CA ASP A 147 -10.94 21.42 -4.23
C ASP A 147 -12.45 21.29 -4.13
N LYS A 148 -13.16 22.36 -4.49
CA LYS A 148 -14.62 22.35 -4.55
C LYS A 148 -15.13 22.96 -5.83
N LEU A 149 -16.31 22.51 -6.24
CA LEU A 149 -17.01 23.12 -7.35
C LEU A 149 -17.40 24.56 -6.98
N HIS A 150 -16.97 25.54 -7.78
CA HIS A 150 -17.23 26.97 -7.58
C HIS A 150 -18.36 27.47 -8.47
N ALA A 151 -18.50 26.91 -9.68
CA ALA A 151 -19.67 27.10 -10.52
C ALA A 151 -20.03 25.76 -11.17
N LYS A 152 -21.30 25.38 -11.07
CA LYS A 152 -21.81 24.18 -11.74
C LYS A 152 -21.75 24.32 -13.27
N PRO A 153 -21.51 23.22 -14.00
CA PRO A 153 -21.58 23.18 -15.46
C PRO A 153 -22.97 23.52 -16.01
N ASP A 154 -23.02 23.93 -17.29
CA ASP A 154 -24.26 24.33 -17.94
C ASP A 154 -25.27 23.16 -18.01
N GLY A 155 -26.54 23.46 -17.72
CA GLY A 155 -27.62 22.46 -17.69
C GLY A 155 -27.66 21.58 -16.43
N PHE A 156 -26.74 21.78 -15.48
CA PHE A 156 -26.82 21.14 -14.16
C PHE A 156 -27.56 21.98 -13.13
N VAL A 157 -28.24 21.32 -12.21
CA VAL A 157 -28.96 21.92 -11.08
C VAL A 157 -28.40 21.38 -9.77
N ASP A 158 -28.34 22.23 -8.75
CA ASP A 158 -27.89 21.84 -7.41
C ASP A 158 -29.00 21.11 -6.67
N ILE A 159 -28.68 19.95 -6.11
CA ILE A 159 -29.65 19.10 -5.42
C ILE A 159 -29.33 18.93 -3.92
N ALA A 160 -28.10 19.24 -3.50
CA ALA A 160 -27.75 19.33 -2.09
C ALA A 160 -26.59 20.29 -1.82
N ILE A 161 -26.51 20.75 -0.58
CA ILE A 161 -25.49 21.64 -0.04
C ILE A 161 -24.90 21.09 1.27
N THR A 162 -23.74 21.59 1.66
CA THR A 162 -23.20 21.50 3.03
C THR A 162 -22.82 22.89 3.53
N GLU A 163 -22.42 23.01 4.80
CA GLU A 163 -21.94 24.27 5.36
C GLU A 163 -20.75 24.87 4.58
N ASN A 164 -19.89 24.02 4.01
CA ASN A 164 -18.65 24.43 3.33
C ASN A 164 -18.71 24.36 1.80
N SER A 165 -19.76 23.72 1.24
CA SER A 165 -19.93 23.49 -0.19
C SER A 165 -21.35 23.78 -0.68
N GLU A 166 -21.50 24.86 -1.45
CA GLU A 166 -22.77 25.27 -2.07
C GLU A 166 -23.23 24.31 -3.19
N HIS A 167 -22.30 23.52 -3.71
CA HIS A 167 -22.50 22.59 -4.81
C HIS A 167 -22.12 21.16 -4.37
N ALA A 168 -22.61 20.73 -3.21
CA ALA A 168 -22.28 19.42 -2.63
C ALA A 168 -22.80 18.25 -3.48
N ALA A 169 -23.90 18.45 -4.19
CA ALA A 169 -24.37 17.55 -5.23
C ALA A 169 -25.10 18.28 -6.36
N ILE A 170 -24.85 17.87 -7.60
CA ILE A 170 -25.45 18.42 -8.82
C ILE A 170 -26.04 17.32 -9.70
N VAL A 171 -27.00 17.68 -10.54
CA VAL A 171 -27.62 16.77 -11.51
C VAL A 171 -27.94 17.46 -12.84
N ASN A 172 -27.76 16.74 -13.94
CA ASN A 172 -28.39 17.02 -15.21
C ASN A 172 -29.37 15.87 -15.50
N VAL A 173 -30.67 16.12 -15.31
CA VAL A 173 -31.72 15.09 -15.39
C VAL A 173 -31.88 14.55 -16.81
N GLU A 174 -31.74 15.42 -17.83
CA GLU A 174 -31.88 15.03 -19.24
C GLU A 174 -30.77 14.05 -19.66
N ARG A 175 -29.52 14.36 -19.30
CA ARG A 175 -28.35 13.52 -19.60
C ARG A 175 -28.17 12.37 -18.60
N LYS A 176 -28.86 12.41 -17.46
CA LYS A 176 -28.66 11.52 -16.30
C LYS A 176 -27.21 11.54 -15.80
N PHE A 177 -26.64 12.73 -15.72
CA PHE A 177 -25.31 12.95 -15.14
C PHE A 177 -25.48 13.49 -13.73
N TYR A 178 -24.82 12.86 -12.78
CA TYR A 178 -24.89 13.16 -11.36
C TYR A 178 -23.48 13.42 -10.87
N GLY A 179 -23.30 14.40 -9.99
CA GLY A 179 -22.02 14.65 -9.34
C GLY A 179 -22.21 14.89 -7.87
N ILE A 180 -21.38 14.28 -7.02
CA ILE A 180 -21.42 14.40 -5.57
C ILE A 180 -20.03 14.66 -5.02
N GLN A 181 -19.93 15.55 -4.03
CA GLN A 181 -18.64 15.95 -3.43
C GLN A 181 -18.20 15.02 -2.29
N PHE A 182 -19.13 14.23 -1.73
CA PHE A 182 -18.91 13.27 -0.64
C PHE A 182 -18.74 11.84 -1.16
N HIS A 183 -18.22 10.96 -0.29
CA HIS A 183 -17.93 9.56 -0.59
C HIS A 183 -19.05 8.62 -0.09
N PRO A 184 -19.94 8.11 -0.96
CA PRO A 184 -20.97 7.14 -0.57
C PRO A 184 -20.42 5.72 -0.31
N GLU A 185 -19.20 5.42 -0.73
CA GLU A 185 -18.61 4.09 -0.66
C GLU A 185 -18.08 3.72 0.74
N VAL A 186 -17.79 4.72 1.57
CA VAL A 186 -17.21 4.54 2.91
C VAL A 186 -18.27 4.30 3.99
N THR A 187 -17.91 3.52 5.01
CA THR A 187 -18.79 3.20 6.15
C THR A 187 -19.18 4.42 6.99
N HIS A 188 -18.37 5.48 6.94
CA HIS A 188 -18.66 6.76 7.60
C HIS A 188 -19.86 7.51 7.01
N SER A 189 -20.35 7.10 5.83
CA SER A 189 -21.53 7.60 5.14
C SER A 189 -22.71 6.63 5.32
N PRO A 190 -23.55 6.77 6.37
CA PRO A 190 -24.56 5.75 6.70
C PRO A 190 -25.61 5.55 5.61
N ARG A 191 -25.83 6.57 4.76
CA ARG A 191 -26.76 6.55 3.62
C ARG A 191 -26.08 6.32 2.27
N GLY A 192 -24.78 6.05 2.25
CA GLY A 192 -24.03 5.86 1.02
C GLY A 192 -24.51 4.68 0.17
N LYS A 193 -24.86 3.55 0.82
CA LYS A 193 -25.43 2.37 0.14
C LYS A 193 -26.76 2.69 -0.57
N ASP A 194 -27.58 3.55 0.00
CA ASP A 194 -28.87 3.93 -0.59
C ASP A 194 -28.67 4.80 -1.84
N ILE A 195 -27.73 5.75 -1.81
CA ILE A 195 -27.35 6.57 -2.97
C ILE A 195 -26.82 5.71 -4.11
N LEU A 196 -25.89 4.80 -3.80
CA LEU A 196 -25.34 3.88 -4.81
C LEU A 196 -26.44 2.97 -5.38
N ARG A 197 -27.36 2.46 -4.55
CA ARG A 197 -28.52 1.67 -5.00
C ARG A 197 -29.40 2.47 -5.95
N ASN A 198 -29.73 3.72 -5.61
CA ASN A 198 -30.54 4.56 -6.47
C ASN A 198 -29.88 4.77 -7.83
N PHE A 199 -28.55 4.98 -7.85
CA PHE A 199 -27.82 5.10 -9.11
C PHE A 199 -27.79 3.78 -9.90
N VAL A 200 -27.19 2.72 -9.36
CA VAL A 200 -26.95 1.49 -10.16
C VAL A 200 -28.20 0.68 -10.42
N VAL A 201 -29.15 0.62 -9.48
CA VAL A 201 -30.36 -0.19 -9.64
C VAL A 201 -31.48 0.61 -10.30
N ASN A 202 -31.79 1.82 -9.80
CA ASN A 202 -32.99 2.54 -10.24
C ASN A 202 -32.73 3.39 -11.49
N ILE A 203 -31.61 4.12 -11.55
CA ILE A 203 -31.28 5.04 -12.64
C ILE A 203 -30.65 4.28 -13.83
N CYS A 204 -29.60 3.50 -13.57
CA CYS A 204 -28.91 2.67 -14.57
C CYS A 204 -29.74 1.47 -15.00
N LYS A 205 -30.68 1.02 -14.16
CA LYS A 205 -31.47 -0.20 -14.38
C LYS A 205 -30.57 -1.42 -14.62
N SER A 206 -29.44 -1.45 -13.92
CA SER A 206 -28.49 -2.55 -14.01
C SER A 206 -29.15 -3.82 -13.46
N PRO A 207 -28.96 -4.98 -14.10
CA PRO A 207 -29.47 -6.24 -13.58
C PRO A 207 -28.89 -6.55 -12.20
N THR A 208 -29.74 -7.00 -11.29
CA THR A 208 -29.35 -7.48 -9.95
C THR A 208 -29.21 -9.01 -9.95
N ASP A 209 -28.50 -9.55 -10.94
CA ASP A 209 -28.34 -11.00 -11.21
C ASP A 209 -26.94 -11.52 -10.82
N TRP A 210 -26.15 -10.70 -10.12
CA TRP A 210 -24.87 -11.08 -9.57
C TRP A 210 -25.04 -11.77 -8.20
N ASP A 211 -25.56 -13.00 -8.26
CA ASP A 211 -25.73 -13.88 -7.11
C ASP A 211 -24.88 -15.15 -7.28
N MET A 212 -23.95 -15.37 -6.34
CA MET A 212 -22.96 -16.46 -6.39
C MET A 212 -23.59 -17.85 -6.55
N ARG A 213 -24.80 -18.05 -6.01
CA ARG A 213 -25.51 -19.34 -6.15
C ARG A 213 -25.96 -19.61 -7.57
N SER A 214 -26.44 -18.58 -8.27
CA SER A 214 -26.92 -18.70 -9.64
C SER A 214 -25.81 -18.75 -10.68
N ILE A 215 -24.62 -18.22 -10.37
CA ILE A 215 -23.52 -18.05 -11.33
C ILE A 215 -22.37 -19.05 -11.14
N ALA A 216 -22.41 -19.87 -10.09
CA ALA A 216 -21.38 -20.88 -9.81
C ALA A 216 -21.13 -21.81 -11.01
N ASP A 217 -22.19 -22.21 -11.72
CA ASP A 217 -22.09 -23.05 -12.92
C ASP A 217 -21.39 -22.33 -14.09
N SER A 218 -21.52 -21.00 -14.18
CA SER A 218 -20.81 -20.19 -15.20
C SER A 218 -19.30 -20.20 -14.97
N PHE A 219 -18.85 -20.11 -13.72
CA PHE A 219 -17.42 -20.25 -13.38
C PHE A 219 -16.88 -21.64 -13.76
N ILE A 220 -17.65 -22.69 -13.51
CA ILE A 220 -17.29 -24.06 -13.91
C ILE A 220 -17.19 -24.17 -15.45
N ALA A 221 -18.13 -23.57 -16.18
CA ALA A 221 -18.11 -23.55 -17.64
C ALA A 221 -16.91 -22.78 -18.20
N GLU A 222 -16.56 -21.63 -17.60
CA GLU A 222 -15.40 -20.83 -17.98
C GLU A 222 -14.08 -21.59 -17.78
N VAL A 223 -13.94 -22.29 -16.66
CA VAL A 223 -12.76 -23.16 -16.42
C VAL A 223 -12.65 -24.23 -17.50
N ARG A 224 -13.75 -24.90 -17.86
CA ARG A 224 -13.75 -25.91 -18.95
C ARG A 224 -13.36 -25.31 -20.29
N GLN A 225 -13.84 -24.11 -20.60
CA GLN A 225 -13.54 -23.42 -21.85
C GLN A 225 -12.06 -23.00 -21.91
N THR A 226 -11.51 -22.50 -20.80
CA THR A 226 -10.14 -21.98 -20.72
C THR A 226 -9.10 -23.11 -20.79
N VAL A 227 -9.33 -24.19 -20.04
CA VAL A 227 -8.42 -25.35 -19.99
C VAL A 227 -8.58 -26.24 -21.22
N GLY A 228 -9.77 -26.27 -21.81
CA GLY A 228 -10.08 -27.12 -22.94
C GLY A 228 -10.32 -28.59 -22.56
N PRO A 229 -10.57 -29.45 -23.57
CA PRO A 229 -10.99 -30.84 -23.35
C PRO A 229 -9.88 -31.74 -22.78
N GLU A 230 -8.62 -31.50 -23.16
CA GLU A 230 -7.46 -32.35 -22.81
C GLU A 230 -6.52 -31.71 -21.78
N GLY A 231 -6.69 -30.42 -21.46
CA GLY A 231 -5.73 -29.70 -20.62
C GLY A 231 -5.72 -30.20 -19.17
N HIS A 232 -4.55 -30.19 -18.55
CA HIS A 232 -4.36 -30.56 -17.15
C HIS A 232 -3.97 -29.36 -16.29
N VAL A 233 -4.47 -29.35 -15.05
CA VAL A 233 -4.23 -28.26 -14.09
C VAL A 233 -3.66 -28.83 -12.80
N ILE A 234 -2.56 -28.27 -12.32
CA ILE A 234 -2.04 -28.54 -10.97
C ILE A 234 -2.33 -27.33 -10.07
N GLY A 235 -2.65 -27.58 -8.80
CA GLY A 235 -2.94 -26.50 -7.86
C GLY A 235 -2.43 -26.76 -6.46
N ALA A 236 -1.80 -25.75 -5.85
CA ALA A 236 -1.45 -25.75 -4.44
C ALA A 236 -2.69 -25.46 -3.59
N VAL A 237 -3.19 -26.47 -2.86
CA VAL A 237 -4.41 -26.37 -2.07
C VAL A 237 -4.05 -26.34 -0.58
N SER A 238 -3.78 -25.14 -0.08
CA SER A 238 -3.36 -24.90 1.31
C SER A 238 -4.43 -25.19 2.38
N GLY A 239 -5.70 -25.31 1.98
CA GLY A 239 -6.83 -25.35 2.92
C GLY A 239 -7.36 -23.98 3.36
N GLY A 240 -6.76 -22.89 2.89
CA GLY A 240 -7.36 -21.56 2.95
C GLY A 240 -8.58 -21.44 2.02
N VAL A 241 -9.52 -20.56 2.38
CA VAL A 241 -10.82 -20.38 1.71
C VAL A 241 -10.66 -20.28 0.19
N ASP A 242 -9.80 -19.38 -0.29
CA ASP A 242 -9.66 -19.11 -1.73
C ASP A 242 -9.18 -20.36 -2.48
N SER A 243 -8.12 -20.99 -1.96
CA SER A 243 -7.58 -22.22 -2.55
C SER A 243 -8.58 -23.37 -2.52
N SER A 244 -9.42 -23.47 -1.48
CA SER A 244 -10.46 -24.49 -1.37
C SER A 244 -11.62 -24.25 -2.33
N VAL A 245 -12.12 -23.02 -2.45
CA VAL A 245 -13.17 -22.65 -3.41
C VAL A 245 -12.71 -22.89 -4.83
N ALA A 246 -11.51 -22.43 -5.16
CA ALA A 246 -10.90 -22.67 -6.47
C ALA A 246 -10.71 -24.17 -6.74
N ALA A 247 -10.22 -24.95 -5.76
CA ALA A 247 -10.07 -26.40 -5.92
C ALA A 247 -11.41 -27.09 -6.19
N VAL A 248 -12.50 -26.70 -5.51
CA VAL A 248 -13.84 -27.27 -5.75
C VAL A 248 -14.35 -26.92 -7.16
N LEU A 249 -14.14 -25.68 -7.63
CA LEU A 249 -14.48 -25.30 -9.00
C LEU A 249 -13.74 -26.15 -10.03
N LEU A 250 -12.41 -26.30 -9.86
CA LEU A 250 -11.56 -27.06 -10.78
C LEU A 250 -11.90 -28.55 -10.75
N GLN A 251 -12.14 -29.14 -9.58
CA GLN A 251 -12.57 -30.53 -9.45
C GLN A 251 -13.90 -30.78 -10.17
N ARG A 252 -14.90 -29.89 -10.03
CA ARG A 252 -16.19 -30.01 -10.74
C ARG A 252 -16.07 -29.77 -12.24
N ALA A 253 -15.17 -28.88 -12.65
CA ALA A 253 -14.96 -28.55 -14.05
C ALA A 253 -14.22 -29.68 -14.79
N LEU A 254 -13.18 -30.23 -14.18
CA LEU A 254 -12.17 -31.05 -14.87
C LEU A 254 -12.08 -32.50 -14.37
N GLY A 255 -12.63 -32.82 -13.20
CA GLY A 255 -12.52 -34.14 -12.58
C GLY A 255 -11.06 -34.53 -12.34
N ASP A 256 -10.67 -35.71 -12.80
CA ASP A 256 -9.33 -36.29 -12.61
C ASP A 256 -8.20 -35.52 -13.33
N ARG A 257 -8.54 -34.55 -14.18
CA ARG A 257 -7.54 -33.68 -14.83
C ARG A 257 -7.05 -32.54 -13.93
N PHE A 258 -7.69 -32.34 -12.78
CA PHE A 258 -7.22 -31.42 -11.75
C PHE A 258 -6.41 -32.16 -10.68
N HIS A 259 -5.16 -31.76 -10.51
CA HIS A 259 -4.18 -32.33 -9.59
C HIS A 259 -4.00 -31.40 -8.40
N ALA A 260 -4.76 -31.63 -7.33
CA ALA A 260 -4.66 -30.84 -6.12
C ALA A 260 -3.52 -31.36 -5.21
N VAL A 261 -2.63 -30.47 -4.79
CA VAL A 261 -1.48 -30.80 -3.94
C VAL A 261 -1.54 -29.97 -2.65
N LEU A 262 -1.56 -30.65 -1.50
CA LEU A 262 -1.32 -30.08 -0.19
C LEU A 262 0.11 -30.42 0.23
N ILE A 263 0.93 -29.41 0.51
CA ILE A 263 2.27 -29.62 1.08
C ILE A 263 2.19 -29.38 2.58
N ASP A 264 2.31 -30.44 3.37
CA ASP A 264 2.51 -30.31 4.81
C ASP A 264 3.98 -29.98 5.07
N ASN A 265 4.23 -28.69 5.29
CA ASN A 265 5.56 -28.15 5.53
C ASN A 265 6.01 -28.26 6.99
N GLY A 266 5.21 -28.87 7.87
CA GLY A 266 5.51 -28.93 9.30
C GLY A 266 5.40 -27.57 9.99
N LEU A 267 4.78 -26.56 9.37
CA LEU A 267 4.57 -25.22 9.92
C LEU A 267 3.08 -24.86 9.99
N LEU A 268 2.21 -25.86 9.85
CA LEU A 268 0.76 -25.70 9.97
C LEU A 268 0.30 -25.72 11.44
N ARG A 269 -0.96 -25.31 11.67
CA ARG A 269 -1.63 -25.45 12.97
C ARG A 269 -1.77 -26.93 13.35
N LYS A 270 -2.08 -27.16 14.63
CA LYS A 270 -2.35 -28.51 15.14
C LYS A 270 -3.42 -29.19 14.29
N ASP A 271 -3.13 -30.41 13.83
CA ASP A 271 -4.02 -31.27 13.04
C ASP A 271 -4.54 -30.66 11.72
N GLU A 272 -3.96 -29.54 11.26
CA GLU A 272 -4.45 -28.79 10.09
C GLU A 272 -4.47 -29.64 8.82
N ALA A 273 -3.37 -30.35 8.53
CA ALA A 273 -3.29 -31.16 7.32
C ALA A 273 -4.35 -32.27 7.33
N VAL A 274 -4.59 -32.89 8.49
CA VAL A 274 -5.61 -33.92 8.67
C VAL A 274 -7.01 -33.35 8.45
N GLU A 275 -7.33 -32.21 9.08
CA GLU A 275 -8.61 -31.52 8.91
C GLU A 275 -8.86 -31.11 7.45
N VAL A 276 -7.82 -30.60 6.77
CA VAL A 276 -7.91 -30.19 5.37
C VAL A 276 -8.16 -31.40 4.47
N ILE A 277 -7.46 -32.51 4.69
CA ILE A 277 -7.69 -33.76 3.95
C ILE A 277 -9.12 -34.26 4.17
N GLU A 278 -9.57 -34.39 5.43
CA GLU A 278 -10.93 -34.86 5.72
C GLU A 278 -11.97 -33.97 5.04
N ARG A 279 -11.81 -32.65 5.12
CA ARG A 279 -12.76 -31.72 4.53
C ARG A 279 -12.76 -31.77 3.00
N LEU A 280 -11.59 -31.64 2.38
CA LEU A 280 -11.51 -31.48 0.92
C LEU A 280 -11.65 -32.82 0.19
N GLN A 281 -11.02 -33.87 0.70
CA GLN A 281 -11.05 -35.19 0.08
C GLN A 281 -12.32 -35.95 0.47
N THR A 282 -12.61 -36.11 1.76
CA THR A 282 -13.74 -36.95 2.22
C THR A 282 -15.09 -36.28 2.01
N LYS A 283 -15.24 -34.98 2.35
CA LYS A 283 -16.56 -34.30 2.28
C LYS A 283 -16.84 -33.69 0.91
N LEU A 284 -15.82 -33.22 0.20
CA LEU A 284 -15.97 -32.49 -1.08
C LEU A 284 -15.50 -33.29 -2.30
N GLY A 285 -14.93 -34.48 -2.12
CA GLY A 285 -14.54 -35.36 -3.21
C GLY A 285 -13.38 -34.85 -4.06
N ILE A 286 -12.54 -33.96 -3.53
CA ILE A 286 -11.36 -33.45 -4.23
C ILE A 286 -10.27 -34.52 -4.23
N ASN A 287 -9.66 -34.79 -5.39
CA ASN A 287 -8.49 -35.66 -5.48
C ASN A 287 -7.24 -34.93 -4.94
N LEU A 288 -7.15 -34.84 -3.60
CA LEU A 288 -6.11 -34.12 -2.90
C LEU A 288 -4.95 -35.07 -2.56
N LYS A 289 -3.77 -34.77 -3.08
CA LYS A 289 -2.53 -35.44 -2.67
C LYS A 289 -1.83 -34.63 -1.58
N CYS A 290 -1.62 -35.25 -0.42
CA CYS A 290 -0.84 -34.66 0.65
C CYS A 290 0.63 -35.13 0.58
N ILE A 291 1.55 -34.17 0.57
CA ILE A 291 3.00 -34.39 0.61
C ILE A 291 3.49 -33.98 2.00
N ASN A 292 3.95 -34.95 2.79
CA ASN A 292 4.64 -34.66 4.03
C ASN A 292 6.09 -34.25 3.71
N ALA A 293 6.44 -33.00 4.02
CA ALA A 293 7.76 -32.43 3.82
C ALA A 293 8.33 -31.80 5.11
N GLU A 294 7.74 -32.08 6.28
CA GLU A 294 8.13 -31.50 7.58
C GLU A 294 9.64 -31.57 7.81
N ASP A 295 10.23 -32.76 7.69
CA ASP A 295 11.67 -32.95 7.91
C ASP A 295 12.55 -32.08 6.98
N ARG A 296 12.14 -31.91 5.71
CA ARG A 296 12.87 -31.08 4.74
C ARG A 296 12.82 -29.60 5.13
N PHE A 297 11.64 -29.10 5.51
CA PHE A 297 11.47 -27.71 5.92
C PHE A 297 12.20 -27.42 7.23
N LEU A 298 12.06 -28.28 8.24
CA LEU A 298 12.74 -28.11 9.53
C LEU A 298 14.27 -28.19 9.39
N ALA A 299 14.79 -29.08 8.55
CA ALA A 299 16.22 -29.14 8.25
C ALA A 299 16.71 -27.86 7.58
N ALA A 300 15.94 -27.31 6.62
CA ALA A 300 16.30 -26.08 5.90
C ALA A 300 16.21 -24.82 6.79
N LEU A 301 15.34 -24.82 7.81
CA LEU A 301 15.13 -23.68 8.72
C LEU A 301 16.04 -23.69 9.96
N LYS A 302 16.81 -24.77 10.16
CA LYS A 302 17.69 -24.93 11.32
C LYS A 302 18.69 -23.78 11.43
N GLY A 303 18.76 -23.14 12.60
CA GLY A 303 19.65 -22.01 12.86
C GLY A 303 19.26 -20.69 12.18
N ILE A 304 18.16 -20.64 11.41
CA ILE A 304 17.70 -19.41 10.78
C ILE A 304 16.80 -18.65 11.76
N THR A 305 17.19 -17.42 12.09
CA THR A 305 16.43 -16.52 12.97
C THR A 305 15.85 -15.32 12.22
N GLU A 306 16.49 -14.92 11.12
CA GLU A 306 16.12 -13.73 10.36
C GLU A 306 14.84 -13.96 9.53
N PRO A 307 13.80 -13.10 9.66
CA PRO A 307 12.47 -13.37 9.09
C PRO A 307 12.41 -13.43 7.55
N GLU A 308 13.14 -12.59 6.84
CA GLU A 308 13.18 -12.61 5.37
C GLU A 308 13.80 -13.90 4.84
N THR A 309 14.85 -14.37 5.51
CA THR A 309 15.55 -15.60 5.19
C THR A 309 14.63 -16.78 5.45
N LYS A 310 13.88 -16.80 6.57
CA LYS A 310 12.84 -17.81 6.83
C LYS A 310 11.83 -17.85 5.67
N ARG A 311 11.30 -16.70 5.26
CA ARG A 311 10.33 -16.59 4.14
C ARG A 311 10.87 -17.11 2.82
N LYS A 312 12.08 -16.66 2.43
CA LYS A 312 12.72 -17.07 1.17
C LYS A 312 13.00 -18.57 1.15
N THR A 313 13.52 -19.12 2.25
CA THR A 313 13.78 -20.56 2.37
C THR A 313 12.50 -21.38 2.23
N ILE A 314 11.42 -20.99 2.93
CA ILE A 314 10.12 -21.68 2.83
C ILE A 314 9.57 -21.57 1.40
N GLY A 315 9.59 -20.37 0.81
CA GLY A 315 9.06 -20.13 -0.53
C GLY A 315 9.80 -20.95 -1.60
N ASN A 316 11.13 -20.97 -1.56
CA ASN A 316 11.95 -21.74 -2.50
C ASN A 316 11.68 -23.25 -2.37
N LEU A 317 11.69 -23.78 -1.14
CA LEU A 317 11.47 -25.21 -0.92
C LEU A 317 10.05 -25.64 -1.32
N PHE A 318 9.06 -24.76 -1.12
CA PHE A 318 7.70 -24.99 -1.59
C PHE A 318 7.64 -25.10 -3.11
N ILE A 319 8.30 -24.20 -3.84
CA ILE A 319 8.38 -24.24 -5.31
C ILE A 319 9.09 -25.52 -5.77
N ASP A 320 10.19 -25.90 -5.15
CA ASP A 320 10.94 -27.11 -5.50
C ASP A 320 10.09 -28.38 -5.33
N LEU A 321 9.41 -28.52 -4.19
CA LEU A 321 8.52 -29.66 -3.91
C LEU A 321 7.32 -29.71 -4.86
N PHE A 322 6.79 -28.54 -5.21
CA PHE A 322 5.68 -28.45 -6.13
C PHE A 322 6.09 -28.84 -7.56
N GLN A 323 7.30 -28.44 -7.99
CA GLN A 323 7.87 -28.85 -9.27
C GLN A 323 8.16 -30.37 -9.30
N GLU A 324 8.75 -30.92 -8.23
CA GLU A 324 8.97 -32.36 -8.09
C GLU A 324 7.66 -33.15 -8.24
N GLU A 325 6.55 -32.62 -7.73
CA GLU A 325 5.25 -33.26 -7.85
C GLU A 325 4.64 -33.08 -9.24
N ALA A 326 4.76 -31.90 -9.85
CA ALA A 326 4.33 -31.68 -11.23
C ALA A 326 5.01 -32.65 -12.20
N ASP A 327 6.31 -32.91 -12.03
CA ASP A 327 7.08 -33.83 -12.86
C ASP A 327 6.65 -35.30 -12.68
N ARG A 328 6.07 -35.67 -11.52
CA ARG A 328 5.62 -37.04 -11.21
C ARG A 328 4.26 -37.40 -11.79
N ILE A 329 3.45 -36.43 -12.18
CA ILE A 329 2.10 -36.65 -12.72
C ILE A 329 2.14 -37.48 -14.02
N GLY A 330 3.29 -37.56 -14.70
CA GLY A 330 3.51 -38.45 -15.86
C GLY A 330 2.80 -37.97 -17.13
N HIS A 331 2.13 -36.82 -17.07
CA HIS A 331 1.48 -36.12 -18.17
C HIS A 331 1.89 -34.65 -18.14
N PRO A 332 2.02 -33.98 -19.29
CA PRO A 332 2.28 -32.56 -19.32
C PRO A 332 1.15 -31.82 -18.61
N VAL A 333 1.50 -31.04 -17.60
CA VAL A 333 0.58 -30.10 -16.95
C VAL A 333 0.64 -28.80 -17.73
N ASP A 334 -0.52 -28.26 -18.11
CA ASP A 334 -0.59 -27.05 -18.93
C ASP A 334 -0.77 -25.80 -18.08
N PHE A 335 -1.49 -25.92 -16.95
CA PHE A 335 -1.87 -24.79 -16.12
C PHE A 335 -1.51 -24.97 -14.63
N LEU A 336 -1.13 -23.86 -13.99
CA LEU A 336 -1.06 -23.69 -12.55
C LEU A 336 -2.28 -22.92 -12.05
N LEU A 337 -2.99 -23.49 -11.08
CA LEU A 337 -4.05 -22.80 -10.36
C LEU A 337 -3.46 -21.75 -9.39
N GLN A 338 -3.98 -20.53 -9.48
CA GLN A 338 -3.77 -19.48 -8.47
C GLN A 338 -5.11 -18.98 -7.92
N GLY A 339 -5.15 -18.76 -6.61
CA GLY A 339 -6.30 -18.21 -5.90
C GLY A 339 -6.32 -16.68 -5.90
N THR A 340 -5.90 -16.05 -6.99
CA THR A 340 -5.87 -14.58 -7.14
C THR A 340 -7.28 -14.02 -7.02
N LEU A 341 -7.44 -12.95 -6.23
CA LEU A 341 -8.71 -12.26 -6.06
C LEU A 341 -8.70 -10.89 -6.73
N TYR A 342 -9.88 -10.28 -6.88
CA TYR A 342 -10.03 -8.99 -7.55
C TYR A 342 -9.19 -7.85 -6.94
N PRO A 343 -9.07 -7.71 -5.60
CA PRO A 343 -8.16 -6.73 -5.01
C PRO A 343 -6.70 -6.89 -5.47
N ASP A 344 -6.22 -8.12 -5.65
CA ASP A 344 -4.84 -8.38 -6.10
C ASP A 344 -4.64 -7.94 -7.56
N VAL A 345 -5.67 -8.08 -8.41
CA VAL A 345 -5.67 -7.60 -9.79
C VAL A 345 -5.65 -6.07 -9.83
N ILE A 346 -6.51 -5.40 -9.06
CA ILE A 346 -6.59 -3.93 -9.03
C ILE A 346 -5.24 -3.32 -8.61
N GLU A 347 -4.58 -3.87 -7.59
CA GLU A 347 -3.27 -3.39 -7.13
C GLU A 347 -2.19 -3.46 -8.24
N SER A 348 -2.34 -4.40 -9.19
CA SER A 348 -1.38 -4.58 -10.30
C SER A 348 -1.61 -3.67 -11.52
N VAL A 349 -2.82 -3.13 -11.69
CA VAL A 349 -3.27 -2.39 -12.91
C VAL A 349 -3.43 -0.87 -12.68
N SER A 350 -3.10 -0.35 -11.49
CA SER A 350 -3.31 1.08 -11.13
C SER A 350 -2.83 2.09 -12.18
N TYR A 351 -3.59 3.20 -12.34
CA TYR A 351 -3.34 4.31 -13.29
C TYR A 351 -1.92 4.90 -13.22
N LYS A 352 -1.24 4.81 -12.06
CA LYS A 352 0.16 5.26 -11.89
C LYS A 352 1.21 4.23 -12.36
N GLY A 353 0.80 3.21 -13.11
CA GLY A 353 1.60 2.02 -13.37
C GLY A 353 1.53 1.04 -12.19
N PRO A 354 2.15 -0.16 -12.30
CA PRO A 354 2.10 -1.17 -11.24
C PRO A 354 2.57 -0.56 -9.92
N SER A 355 1.68 -0.55 -8.93
CA SER A 355 1.93 0.05 -7.62
C SER A 355 3.12 -0.65 -6.97
N ALA A 356 4.29 -0.03 -7.09
CA ALA A 356 5.56 -0.36 -6.45
C ALA A 356 5.79 -1.85 -6.08
N THR A 357 5.58 -2.83 -6.96
CA THR A 357 6.00 -4.25 -6.74
C THR A 357 5.73 -4.79 -5.32
N ILE A 358 4.56 -4.47 -4.73
CA ILE A 358 4.27 -4.74 -3.31
C ILE A 358 4.03 -6.24 -3.05
N LYS A 359 3.79 -7.07 -4.07
CA LYS A 359 3.58 -8.52 -3.93
C LYS A 359 4.29 -9.31 -5.04
N THR A 360 5.61 -9.34 -5.04
CA THR A 360 6.37 -10.19 -5.98
C THR A 360 6.24 -11.70 -5.69
N HIS A 361 5.62 -12.11 -4.58
CA HIS A 361 5.58 -13.52 -4.14
C HIS A 361 4.18 -14.03 -3.76
N HIS A 362 3.10 -13.30 -4.09
CA HIS A 362 1.74 -13.84 -3.98
C HIS A 362 0.95 -13.57 -5.25
N ASN A 363 0.51 -14.68 -5.87
CA ASN A 363 -0.55 -14.84 -6.87
C ASN A 363 -0.52 -13.99 -8.15
N VAL A 364 0.22 -12.88 -8.23
CA VAL A 364 0.23 -11.98 -9.41
C VAL A 364 1.65 -11.70 -9.92
N GLY A 365 2.68 -12.05 -9.13
CA GLY A 365 4.06 -12.13 -9.61
C GLY A 365 4.22 -13.41 -10.41
N GLY A 366 4.47 -13.28 -11.71
CA GLY A 366 4.57 -14.40 -12.65
C GLY A 366 5.45 -15.56 -12.15
N LEU A 367 5.20 -16.73 -12.74
CA LEU A 367 5.91 -17.97 -12.45
C LEU A 367 7.43 -17.80 -12.52
N PRO A 368 8.22 -18.51 -11.68
CA PRO A 368 9.67 -18.61 -11.88
C PRO A 368 9.96 -19.01 -13.34
N GLU A 369 11.02 -18.47 -13.97
CA GLU A 369 11.39 -18.77 -15.37
C GLU A 369 11.48 -20.28 -15.70
N LYS A 370 11.64 -21.12 -14.66
CA LYS A 370 11.69 -22.58 -14.73
C LYS A 370 10.32 -23.26 -14.94
N MET A 371 9.21 -22.61 -14.61
CA MET A 371 7.87 -23.19 -14.72
C MET A 371 7.23 -22.80 -16.06
N HIS A 372 7.27 -23.71 -17.04
CA HIS A 372 6.64 -23.54 -18.36
C HIS A 372 5.09 -23.72 -18.34
N LEU A 373 4.43 -23.30 -17.25
CA LEU A 373 2.99 -23.45 -17.05
C LEU A 373 2.24 -22.16 -17.42
N LYS A 374 0.98 -22.26 -17.83
CA LYS A 374 0.05 -21.14 -17.94
C LYS A 374 -0.66 -20.91 -16.61
N LEU A 375 -1.12 -19.70 -16.33
CA LEU A 375 -1.90 -19.43 -15.10
C LEU A 375 -3.39 -19.61 -15.36
N ILE A 376 -4.10 -20.17 -14.37
CA ILE A 376 -5.56 -20.15 -14.31
C ILE A 376 -6.01 -19.55 -12.97
N GLU A 377 -6.80 -18.48 -13.04
CA GLU A 377 -7.18 -17.64 -11.89
C GLU A 377 -8.71 -17.50 -11.84
N PRO A 378 -9.45 -18.55 -11.44
CA PRO A 378 -10.91 -18.58 -11.57
C PRO A 378 -11.63 -17.61 -10.63
N LEU A 379 -10.94 -17.07 -9.61
CA LEU A 379 -11.51 -16.16 -8.61
C LEU A 379 -11.10 -14.69 -8.85
N ARG A 380 -10.41 -14.41 -9.95
CA ARG A 380 -9.79 -13.10 -10.22
C ARG A 380 -10.75 -11.92 -10.24
N GLU A 381 -12.05 -12.15 -10.41
CA GLU A 381 -13.10 -11.12 -10.50
C GLU A 381 -13.96 -11.02 -9.24
N LEU A 382 -13.58 -11.74 -8.19
CA LEU A 382 -14.32 -11.84 -6.95
C LEU A 382 -13.58 -11.16 -5.80
N PHE A 383 -14.35 -10.46 -4.97
CA PHE A 383 -13.96 -10.03 -3.64
C PHE A 383 -14.04 -11.19 -2.65
N LYS A 384 -13.41 -11.02 -1.48
CA LYS A 384 -13.28 -12.05 -0.46
C LYS A 384 -14.64 -12.52 0.10
N ASP A 385 -15.60 -11.62 0.24
CA ASP A 385 -16.98 -11.92 0.64
C ASP A 385 -17.72 -12.72 -0.44
N GLU A 386 -17.57 -12.35 -1.71
CA GLU A 386 -18.13 -13.11 -2.84
C GLU A 386 -17.53 -14.52 -2.95
N VAL A 387 -16.22 -14.68 -2.73
CA VAL A 387 -15.56 -15.99 -2.67
C VAL A 387 -16.15 -16.85 -1.55
N ARG A 388 -16.48 -16.24 -0.41
CA ARG A 388 -17.13 -16.96 0.70
C ARG A 388 -18.53 -17.42 0.33
N GLU A 389 -19.33 -16.53 -0.27
CA GLU A 389 -20.67 -16.87 -0.75
C GLU A 389 -20.64 -17.96 -1.83
N LEU A 390 -19.68 -17.88 -2.75
CA LEU A 390 -19.43 -18.91 -3.75
C LEU A 390 -19.03 -20.24 -3.11
N GLY A 391 -18.17 -20.23 -2.09
CA GLY A 391 -17.82 -21.43 -1.34
C GLY A 391 -19.03 -22.11 -0.72
N MET A 392 -19.92 -21.34 -0.08
CA MET A 392 -21.18 -21.87 0.46
C MET A 392 -22.11 -22.41 -0.63
N ALA A 393 -22.22 -21.71 -1.77
CA ALA A 393 -22.99 -22.16 -2.93
C ALA A 393 -22.45 -23.48 -3.51
N LEU A 394 -21.13 -23.68 -3.45
CA LEU A 394 -20.45 -24.91 -3.85
C LEU A 394 -20.51 -26.01 -2.76
N GLY A 395 -21.23 -25.79 -1.65
CA GLY A 395 -21.42 -26.81 -0.60
C GLY A 395 -20.26 -26.95 0.37
N ILE A 396 -19.33 -25.99 0.41
CA ILE A 396 -18.32 -25.91 1.49
C ILE A 396 -19.04 -25.46 2.77
N ASP A 397 -18.73 -26.14 3.88
CA ASP A 397 -19.33 -25.83 5.18
C ASP A 397 -18.98 -24.42 5.67
N GLU A 398 -19.92 -23.79 6.38
CA GLU A 398 -19.78 -22.43 6.89
C GLU A 398 -18.51 -22.23 7.76
N PRO A 399 -18.17 -23.12 8.72
CA PRO A 399 -16.93 -22.98 9.50
C PRO A 399 -15.65 -22.90 8.65
N SER A 400 -15.62 -23.61 7.53
CA SER A 400 -14.49 -23.61 6.61
C SER A 400 -14.38 -22.34 5.79
N VAL A 401 -15.51 -21.78 5.37
CA VAL A 401 -15.60 -20.53 4.60
C VAL A 401 -15.24 -19.31 5.46
N TRP A 402 -15.64 -19.30 6.74
CA TRP A 402 -15.39 -18.19 7.67
C TRP A 402 -14.07 -18.34 8.44
N ARG A 403 -13.18 -19.22 7.99
CA ARG A 403 -11.88 -19.42 8.61
C ARG A 403 -11.01 -18.16 8.51
N HIS A 404 -10.27 -17.84 9.57
CA HIS A 404 -9.29 -16.75 9.52
C HIS A 404 -8.18 -17.06 8.50
N PRO A 405 -7.65 -16.03 7.80
CA PRO A 405 -6.48 -16.19 6.96
C PRO A 405 -5.32 -16.82 7.72
N PHE A 406 -4.55 -17.65 7.02
CA PHE A 406 -3.33 -18.26 7.54
C PHE A 406 -2.17 -17.89 6.62
N PRO A 407 -1.04 -17.39 7.17
CA PRO A 407 0.08 -16.94 6.35
C PRO A 407 0.75 -18.12 5.63
N GLY A 408 1.28 -17.89 4.42
CA GLY A 408 2.00 -18.91 3.65
C GLY A 408 3.17 -19.56 4.41
N PRO A 409 4.05 -18.76 5.06
CA PRO A 409 5.09 -19.29 5.96
C PRO A 409 4.58 -19.99 7.23
N GLY A 410 3.26 -19.98 7.47
CA GLY A 410 2.61 -20.59 8.61
C GLY A 410 3.16 -20.11 9.96
N LEU A 411 3.41 -21.05 10.85
CA LEU A 411 3.92 -20.80 12.20
C LEU A 411 5.36 -20.25 12.23
N ALA A 412 6.12 -20.32 11.13
CA ALA A 412 7.50 -19.82 11.10
C ALA A 412 7.62 -18.30 11.32
N ILE A 413 6.56 -17.55 11.05
CA ILE A 413 6.48 -16.10 11.32
C ILE A 413 5.70 -15.79 12.61
N ARG A 414 5.35 -16.82 13.39
CA ARG A 414 4.70 -16.72 14.69
C ARG A 414 5.56 -17.30 15.81
N VAL A 415 6.59 -18.05 15.48
CA VAL A 415 7.72 -18.35 16.38
C VAL A 415 8.81 -17.33 16.10
N LEU A 416 9.04 -16.43 17.06
CA LEU A 416 10.10 -15.45 16.95
C LEU A 416 11.45 -16.07 17.28
N GLY A 417 12.44 -15.82 16.43
CA GLY A 417 13.75 -16.45 16.49
C GLY A 417 13.82 -17.77 15.72
N GLU A 418 14.57 -18.73 16.25
CA GLU A 418 14.84 -20.03 15.63
C GLU A 418 13.61 -20.94 15.70
N ILE A 419 13.36 -21.67 14.61
CA ILE A 419 12.27 -22.64 14.50
C ILE A 419 12.75 -24.01 14.96
N THR A 420 12.18 -24.53 16.06
CA THR A 420 12.45 -25.89 16.55
C THR A 420 11.15 -26.70 16.69
N PRO A 421 11.20 -28.04 16.63
CA PRO A 421 10.02 -28.89 16.85
C PRO A 421 9.31 -28.58 18.18
N GLU A 422 10.07 -28.36 19.25
CA GLU A 422 9.52 -28.06 20.58
C GLU A 422 8.82 -26.69 20.60
N ALA A 423 9.38 -25.69 19.91
CA ALA A 423 8.78 -24.37 19.80
C ALA A 423 7.47 -24.42 19.00
N LEU A 424 7.45 -25.15 17.89
CA LEU A 424 6.26 -25.36 17.07
C LEU A 424 5.16 -26.08 17.85
N GLU A 425 5.50 -27.15 18.58
CA GLU A 425 4.51 -27.91 19.35
C GLU A 425 3.91 -27.08 20.50
N THR A 426 4.76 -26.33 21.20
CA THR A 426 4.33 -25.38 22.23
C THR A 426 3.33 -24.37 21.65
N LEU A 427 3.65 -23.79 20.49
CA LEU A 427 2.82 -22.79 19.84
C LEU A 427 1.51 -23.38 19.31
N ARG A 428 1.54 -24.57 18.69
CA ARG A 428 0.36 -25.29 18.20
C ARG A 428 -0.65 -25.57 19.31
N HIS A 429 -0.16 -25.99 20.48
CA HIS A 429 -0.99 -26.24 21.65
C HIS A 429 -1.63 -24.95 22.20
N ALA A 430 -0.84 -23.89 22.35
CA ALA A 430 -1.35 -22.60 22.80
C ALA A 430 -2.38 -22.01 21.81
N ASP A 431 -2.10 -22.05 20.51
CA ASP A 431 -2.99 -21.56 19.45
C ASP A 431 -4.30 -22.36 19.41
N SER A 432 -4.24 -23.69 19.56
CA SER A 432 -5.42 -24.56 19.61
C SER A 432 -6.37 -24.19 20.75
N ILE A 433 -5.85 -24.02 21.98
CA ILE A 433 -6.64 -23.60 23.15
C ILE A 433 -7.25 -22.21 22.91
N PHE A 434 -6.45 -21.27 22.40
CA PHE A 434 -6.90 -19.92 22.15
C PHE A 434 -8.07 -19.87 21.14
N ILE A 435 -7.93 -20.58 20.01
CA ILE A 435 -8.96 -20.64 18.98
C ILE A 435 -10.21 -21.37 19.47
N GLU A 436 -10.07 -22.41 20.31
CA GLU A 436 -11.18 -23.10 20.95
C GLU A 436 -12.01 -22.15 21.83
N GLU A 437 -11.36 -21.42 22.76
CA GLU A 437 -12.03 -20.43 23.61
C GLU A 437 -12.66 -19.29 22.81
N LEU A 438 -12.01 -18.87 21.72
CA LEU A 438 -12.52 -17.82 20.84
C LEU A 438 -13.80 -18.25 20.11
N ARG A 439 -13.91 -19.54 19.75
CA ARG A 439 -15.14 -20.12 19.17
C ARG A 439 -16.21 -20.31 20.22
N ASN A 440 -15.87 -20.89 21.38
CA ASN A 440 -16.81 -21.15 22.48
C ASN A 440 -17.46 -19.86 23.01
N SER A 441 -16.74 -18.75 22.97
CA SER A 441 -17.23 -17.43 23.37
C SER A 441 -18.00 -16.68 22.27
N GLY A 442 -18.09 -17.23 21.05
CA GLY A 442 -18.78 -16.61 19.91
C GLY A 442 -18.03 -15.47 19.23
N HIS A 443 -16.81 -15.15 19.66
CA HIS A 443 -16.04 -14.01 19.13
C HIS A 443 -15.30 -14.29 17.83
N TYR A 444 -15.10 -15.56 17.46
CA TYR A 444 -14.31 -15.97 16.28
C TYR A 444 -14.75 -15.29 14.97
N LYS A 445 -16.06 -15.19 14.69
CA LYS A 445 -16.58 -14.56 13.47
C LYS A 445 -16.42 -13.04 13.46
N THR A 446 -16.40 -12.42 14.64
CA THR A 446 -16.28 -10.96 14.78
C THR A 446 -14.84 -10.48 14.76
N THR A 447 -13.88 -11.36 15.06
CA THR A 447 -12.45 -11.12 14.84
C THR A 447 -12.11 -11.35 13.37
N GLY A 448 -11.38 -10.42 12.74
CA GLY A 448 -10.90 -10.59 11.38
C GLY A 448 -9.80 -11.65 11.30
N GLN A 449 -8.85 -11.62 12.24
CA GLN A 449 -7.80 -12.61 12.38
C GLN A 449 -7.39 -12.75 13.85
N ALA A 450 -7.11 -13.97 14.29
CA ALA A 450 -6.67 -14.26 15.65
C ALA A 450 -5.66 -15.42 15.66
N PHE A 451 -4.59 -15.30 16.46
CA PHE A 451 -3.54 -16.31 16.60
C PHE A 451 -2.64 -16.09 17.82
N CYS A 452 -1.86 -17.10 18.19
CA CYS A 452 -0.75 -16.99 19.14
C CYS A 452 0.60 -16.72 18.47
N VAL A 453 1.51 -16.09 19.21
CA VAL A 453 2.92 -15.84 18.86
C VAL A 453 3.78 -16.31 20.03
N LEU A 454 4.83 -17.10 19.76
CA LEU A 454 5.77 -17.56 20.77
C LEU A 454 6.99 -16.63 20.82
N LEU A 455 7.26 -16.06 22.00
CA LEU A 455 8.36 -15.11 22.19
C LEU A 455 9.66 -15.84 22.62
N PRO A 456 10.85 -15.37 22.19
CA PRO A 456 12.13 -15.99 22.53
C PRO A 456 12.63 -15.50 23.90
N VAL A 457 11.71 -15.16 24.80
CA VAL A 457 12.00 -14.68 26.15
C VAL A 457 11.43 -15.66 27.17
N LYS A 458 12.15 -15.78 28.28
CA LYS A 458 11.71 -16.58 29.43
C LYS A 458 11.28 -15.67 30.55
N SER A 459 10.29 -16.13 31.30
CA SER A 459 9.73 -15.44 32.44
C SER A 459 9.83 -16.31 33.68
N VAL A 460 10.07 -15.69 34.84
CA VAL A 460 9.92 -16.37 36.12
C VAL A 460 8.43 -16.51 36.45
N GLY A 461 8.04 -17.70 36.87
CA GLY A 461 6.71 -18.02 37.36
C GLY A 461 6.78 -18.87 38.63
N VAL A 462 5.65 -18.98 39.32
CA VAL A 462 5.46 -19.94 40.41
C VAL A 462 4.30 -20.83 39.98
N MET A 463 4.60 -22.10 39.72
CA MET A 463 3.59 -23.09 39.31
C MET A 463 3.70 -24.27 40.27
N GLY A 464 2.63 -24.51 41.05
CA GLY A 464 2.70 -25.36 42.24
C GLY A 464 3.62 -24.76 43.31
N ASP A 465 4.46 -25.58 43.93
CA ASP A 465 5.41 -25.17 44.99
C ASP A 465 6.81 -24.78 44.45
N GLY A 466 7.00 -24.81 43.12
CA GLY A 466 8.29 -24.60 42.45
C GLY A 466 8.37 -23.30 41.65
N ARG A 467 9.57 -22.72 41.58
CA ARG A 467 9.88 -21.64 40.63
C ARG A 467 10.09 -22.24 39.23
N THR A 468 9.48 -21.63 38.23
CA THR A 468 9.59 -22.02 36.83
C THR A 468 10.23 -20.90 36.01
N TYR A 469 10.94 -21.26 34.94
CA TYR A 469 11.54 -20.31 34.00
C TYR A 469 11.22 -20.73 32.56
N GLU A 470 10.02 -20.35 32.13
CA GLU A 470 9.37 -20.85 30.92
C GLU A 470 9.10 -19.72 29.92
N LYS A 471 8.67 -20.07 28.70
CA LYS A 471 8.45 -19.12 27.60
C LYS A 471 7.20 -18.27 27.82
N VAL A 472 7.12 -17.18 27.07
CA VAL A 472 5.96 -16.28 27.02
C VAL A 472 5.23 -16.45 25.69
N VAL A 473 3.90 -16.57 25.75
CA VAL A 473 3.03 -16.55 24.57
C VAL A 473 2.31 -15.20 24.49
N ALA A 474 2.36 -14.56 23.33
CA ALA A 474 1.52 -13.41 23.03
C ALA A 474 0.30 -13.86 22.23
N ILE A 475 -0.88 -13.39 22.62
CA ILE A 475 -2.11 -13.57 21.86
C ILE A 475 -2.34 -12.30 21.03
N ARG A 476 -2.67 -12.48 19.75
CA ARG A 476 -3.01 -11.42 18.81
C ARG A 476 -4.41 -11.66 18.27
N ALA A 477 -5.28 -10.65 18.36
CA ALA A 477 -6.57 -10.65 17.66
C ALA A 477 -6.87 -9.25 17.14
N VAL A 478 -7.37 -9.15 15.91
CA VAL A 478 -7.61 -7.86 15.22
C VAL A 478 -9.00 -7.77 14.60
N SER A 479 -9.53 -6.55 14.58
CA SER A 479 -10.74 -6.15 13.85
C SER A 479 -10.33 -5.42 12.58
N THR A 480 -10.78 -5.89 11.42
CA THR A 480 -10.40 -5.31 10.13
C THR A 480 -11.41 -5.63 9.03
N SER A 481 -11.59 -4.70 8.10
CA SER A 481 -12.45 -4.86 6.91
C SER A 481 -11.66 -5.11 5.61
N ASP A 482 -10.37 -4.76 5.58
CA ASP A 482 -9.52 -4.72 4.39
C ASP A 482 -8.08 -5.22 4.62
N TYR A 483 -7.71 -5.55 5.86
CA TYR A 483 -6.34 -5.92 6.30
C TYR A 483 -5.26 -4.86 6.04
N MET A 484 -5.59 -3.70 5.46
CA MET A 484 -4.70 -2.55 5.27
C MET A 484 -4.67 -1.70 6.53
N THR A 485 -5.82 -1.52 7.18
CA THR A 485 -5.93 -1.00 8.54
C THR A 485 -6.54 -2.06 9.46
N ALA A 486 -6.11 -2.09 10.72
CA ALA A 486 -6.67 -3.02 11.68
C ALA A 486 -6.56 -2.45 13.09
N ASP A 487 -7.63 -2.51 13.86
CA ASP A 487 -7.55 -2.25 15.29
C ASP A 487 -7.35 -3.58 16.04
N TRP A 488 -6.77 -3.52 17.24
CA TRP A 488 -6.74 -4.70 18.10
C TRP A 488 -8.16 -5.00 18.59
N TYR A 489 -8.49 -6.28 18.74
CA TYR A 489 -9.86 -6.67 19.11
C TYR A 489 -10.10 -6.46 20.60
N HIS A 490 -11.15 -5.73 20.97
CA HIS A 490 -11.51 -5.52 22.38
C HIS A 490 -12.12 -6.78 23.01
N MET A 491 -11.28 -7.76 23.33
CA MET A 491 -11.69 -9.03 23.92
C MET A 491 -12.20 -8.82 25.36
N PRO A 492 -13.34 -9.42 25.76
CA PRO A 492 -13.80 -9.35 27.14
C PRO A 492 -12.77 -9.92 28.11
N TYR A 493 -12.53 -9.23 29.23
CA TYR A 493 -11.51 -9.62 30.21
C TYR A 493 -11.71 -11.04 30.76
N GLU A 494 -12.96 -11.47 30.95
CA GLU A 494 -13.28 -12.84 31.40
C GLU A 494 -12.85 -13.92 30.38
N VAL A 495 -12.97 -13.63 29.09
CA VAL A 495 -12.54 -14.52 28.01
C VAL A 495 -11.01 -14.59 27.98
N LEU A 496 -10.33 -13.44 28.06
CA LEU A 496 -8.87 -13.36 28.15
C LEU A 496 -8.32 -14.11 29.37
N GLY A 497 -8.98 -13.95 30.53
CA GLY A 497 -8.60 -14.63 31.76
C GLY A 497 -8.68 -16.16 31.64
N ARG A 498 -9.75 -16.70 31.02
CA ARG A 498 -9.86 -18.14 30.75
C ARG A 498 -8.80 -18.63 29.77
N MET A 499 -8.60 -17.92 28.66
CA MET A 499 -7.55 -18.25 27.68
C MET A 499 -6.17 -18.31 28.33
N SER A 500 -5.81 -17.28 29.10
CA SER A 500 -4.54 -17.20 29.82
C SER A 500 -4.37 -18.37 30.80
N ASN A 501 -5.40 -18.65 31.60
CA ASN A 501 -5.35 -19.74 32.60
C ASN A 501 -5.19 -21.10 31.94
N ARG A 502 -5.96 -21.40 30.88
CA ARG A 502 -5.85 -22.67 30.17
C ARG A 502 -4.48 -22.83 29.51
N ILE A 503 -3.98 -21.81 28.82
CA ILE A 503 -2.65 -21.87 28.18
C ILE A 503 -1.55 -22.13 29.22
N ILE A 504 -1.54 -21.43 30.35
CA ILE A 504 -0.51 -21.61 31.39
C ILE A 504 -0.58 -23.01 32.04
N ASN A 505 -1.78 -23.53 32.28
CA ASN A 505 -1.96 -24.79 33.00
C ASN A 505 -1.82 -26.03 32.09
N GLU A 506 -2.21 -25.93 30.82
CA GLU A 506 -2.27 -27.07 29.89
C GLU A 506 -1.04 -27.14 28.96
N VAL A 507 -0.38 -26.00 28.67
CA VAL A 507 0.76 -25.95 27.74
C VAL A 507 2.07 -26.01 28.50
N ARG A 508 2.71 -27.18 28.48
CA ARG A 508 4.06 -27.35 29.02
C ARG A 508 5.04 -26.41 28.31
N GLY A 509 5.84 -25.67 29.08
CA GLY A 509 6.85 -24.77 28.55
C GLY A 509 6.41 -23.30 28.48
N VAL A 510 5.20 -22.97 28.94
CA VAL A 510 4.65 -21.60 29.01
C VAL A 510 4.24 -21.30 30.45
N ASN A 511 4.60 -20.12 30.96
CA ASN A 511 4.14 -19.67 32.29
C ASN A 511 3.61 -18.24 32.31
N ARG A 512 3.53 -17.60 31.15
CA ARG A 512 3.01 -16.24 31.02
C ARG A 512 2.37 -16.05 29.66
N VAL A 513 1.23 -15.39 29.68
CA VAL A 513 0.48 -14.99 28.48
C VAL A 513 0.35 -13.48 28.48
N VAL A 514 0.51 -12.86 27.32
CA VAL A 514 0.30 -11.42 27.09
C VAL A 514 -0.67 -11.21 25.93
N TYR A 515 -1.27 -10.02 25.85
CA TYR A 515 -2.19 -9.67 24.77
C TYR A 515 -1.69 -8.44 24.02
N ASP A 516 -1.67 -8.52 22.68
CA ASP A 516 -1.20 -7.42 21.84
C ASP A 516 -2.32 -6.39 21.56
N ILE A 517 -2.14 -5.21 22.15
CA ILE A 517 -3.06 -4.07 22.07
C ILE A 517 -2.59 -2.98 21.08
N SER A 518 -1.75 -3.35 20.10
CA SER A 518 -1.20 -2.42 19.11
C SER A 518 -2.04 -2.37 17.84
N SER A 519 -2.54 -1.20 17.43
CA SER A 519 -3.27 -1.03 16.16
C SER A 519 -2.32 -0.97 14.96
N LYS A 520 -2.84 -1.26 13.76
CA LYS A 520 -2.18 -1.09 12.46
C LYS A 520 -2.81 0.11 11.73
N PRO A 521 -2.03 1.17 11.42
CA PRO A 521 -0.67 1.49 11.92
C PRO A 521 -0.66 1.93 13.41
N PRO A 522 0.48 1.93 14.13
CA PRO A 522 1.87 1.79 13.63
C PRO A 522 2.41 0.36 13.56
N ALA A 523 1.74 -0.63 14.17
CA ALA A 523 2.19 -2.02 14.15
C ALA A 523 1.71 -2.78 12.88
N THR A 524 2.14 -4.03 12.72
CA THR A 524 1.60 -4.98 11.75
C THR A 524 0.63 -5.97 12.42
N ILE A 525 -0.08 -6.77 11.61
CA ILE A 525 -0.95 -7.84 12.15
C ILE A 525 -0.09 -8.97 12.71
N GLU A 526 0.75 -9.60 11.88
CA GLU A 526 1.74 -10.60 12.33
C GLU A 526 2.98 -9.92 12.93
N TRP A 527 3.65 -10.59 13.87
CA TRP A 527 4.81 -10.04 14.59
C TRP A 527 6.13 -10.19 13.84
N ASP A 528 6.24 -11.20 12.97
CA ASP A 528 7.46 -11.48 12.19
C ASP A 528 7.29 -11.11 10.71
N LEU A 529 6.66 -9.94 10.49
CA LEU A 529 6.63 -9.24 9.22
C LEU A 529 7.64 -8.10 9.30
N LEU A 530 8.74 -8.21 8.55
CA LEU A 530 9.16 -7.02 7.82
C LEU A 530 7.97 -6.70 6.93
N ALA A 531 7.26 -5.63 7.28
CA ALA A 531 6.28 -5.07 6.39
C ALA A 531 6.98 -4.83 5.04
N CYS A 532 6.29 -5.15 3.94
CA CYS A 532 6.51 -4.47 2.67
C CYS A 532 6.08 -2.99 2.79
N THR A 533 6.54 -2.30 3.83
CA THR A 533 6.52 -0.85 3.97
C THR A 533 7.95 -0.44 4.27
N SER A 534 8.55 0.28 3.31
CA SER A 534 9.79 1.05 3.44
C SER A 534 11.03 0.29 3.95
N GLY A 535 12.00 0.12 3.05
CA GLY A 535 13.23 -0.64 3.24
C GLY A 535 13.97 -0.41 4.55
N ASN A 536 14.35 -1.51 5.19
CA ASN A 536 15.53 -1.60 6.03
C ASN A 536 15.90 -3.08 6.24
N SER A 537 16.44 -3.68 5.18
CA SER A 537 17.37 -4.80 5.33
C SER A 537 18.73 -4.23 5.00
N MET A 538 19.74 -4.39 5.86
CA MET A 538 21.13 -4.21 5.45
C MET A 538 21.40 -5.19 4.31
N ARG A 539 21.26 -4.72 3.07
CA ARG A 539 21.54 -5.48 1.86
C ARG A 539 22.99 -5.23 1.49
N ASP A 540 23.67 -6.33 1.21
CA ASP A 540 25.01 -6.34 0.63
C ASP A 540 24.98 -5.60 -0.73
N ILE A 541 26.04 -4.85 -1.03
CA ILE A 541 26.21 -4.01 -2.22
C ILE A 541 26.07 -4.79 -3.53
N ARG A 542 26.16 -6.12 -3.46
CA ARG A 542 25.85 -7.07 -4.54
C ARG A 542 24.42 -6.97 -5.06
N SER A 543 23.53 -6.25 -4.37
CA SER A 543 22.16 -5.97 -4.82
C SER A 543 22.09 -4.88 -5.89
N TYR A 544 23.21 -4.20 -6.16
CA TYR A 544 23.32 -3.07 -7.07
C TYR A 544 24.45 -3.27 -8.08
N GLU A 545 24.14 -3.03 -9.35
CA GLU A 545 25.08 -2.93 -10.45
C GLU A 545 25.50 -1.47 -10.62
N THR A 546 26.79 -1.16 -10.49
CA THR A 546 27.29 0.21 -10.72
C THR A 546 27.36 0.49 -12.22
N LEU A 547 26.73 1.56 -12.68
CA LEU A 547 26.65 1.91 -14.10
C LEU A 547 27.66 2.99 -14.49
N SER A 548 27.69 4.12 -13.78
CA SER A 548 28.55 5.26 -14.13
C SER A 548 28.78 6.19 -12.94
N LEU A 549 29.82 7.02 -13.00
CA LEU A 549 30.07 8.09 -12.02
C LEU A 549 29.23 9.31 -12.38
N LEU A 550 28.41 9.80 -11.44
CA LEU A 550 27.60 11.01 -11.60
C LEU A 550 28.35 12.26 -11.13
N GLY A 551 29.17 12.16 -10.09
CA GLY A 551 29.95 13.29 -9.58
C GLY A 551 30.92 12.89 -8.46
N SER A 552 31.93 13.71 -8.20
CA SER A 552 32.91 13.53 -7.12
C SER A 552 33.11 14.85 -6.40
N GLY A 553 33.09 14.84 -5.06
CA GLY A 553 33.29 16.02 -4.23
C GLY A 553 34.12 15.72 -2.98
N GLN A 554 34.35 16.73 -2.15
CA GLN A 554 35.21 16.62 -0.96
C GLN A 554 34.77 15.52 0.04
N PHE A 555 33.46 15.24 0.11
CA PHE A 555 32.88 14.31 1.06
C PHE A 555 32.60 12.91 0.49
N GLY A 556 32.82 12.68 -0.81
CA GLY A 556 32.55 11.39 -1.44
C GLY A 556 32.29 11.45 -2.94
N GLN A 557 32.12 10.27 -3.53
CA GLN A 557 31.68 10.08 -4.91
C GLN A 557 30.21 9.69 -4.97
N VAL A 558 29.51 10.14 -6.01
CA VAL A 558 28.13 9.73 -6.30
C VAL A 558 28.14 8.95 -7.61
N VAL A 559 27.67 7.71 -7.56
CA VAL A 559 27.61 6.82 -8.73
C VAL A 559 26.15 6.47 -9.05
N LEU A 560 25.84 6.35 -10.33
CA LEU A 560 24.59 5.79 -10.80
C LEU A 560 24.64 4.28 -10.64
N VAL A 561 23.65 3.72 -9.94
CA VAL A 561 23.53 2.29 -9.71
C VAL A 561 22.18 1.78 -10.18
N ARG A 562 22.14 0.52 -10.58
CA ARG A 562 20.93 -0.20 -10.95
C ARG A 562 20.67 -1.32 -9.98
N ARG A 563 19.51 -1.31 -9.33
CA ARG A 563 19.13 -2.42 -8.47
C ARG A 563 18.89 -3.67 -9.32
N ILE A 564 19.51 -4.79 -8.95
CA ILE A 564 19.48 -6.01 -9.78
C ILE A 564 18.07 -6.60 -9.87
N VAL A 565 17.31 -6.53 -8.77
CA VAL A 565 16.01 -7.21 -8.64
C VAL A 565 14.91 -6.63 -9.53
N ASP A 566 14.88 -5.30 -9.71
CA ASP A 566 13.81 -4.60 -10.42
C ASP A 566 14.33 -3.65 -11.51
N ARG A 567 15.65 -3.65 -11.73
CA ARG A 567 16.35 -2.84 -12.75
C ARG A 567 16.15 -1.32 -12.62
N LYS A 568 15.65 -0.83 -11.48
CA LYS A 568 15.48 0.61 -11.22
C LYS A 568 16.81 1.31 -10.98
N LEU A 569 16.89 2.58 -11.39
CA LEU A 569 18.06 3.43 -11.25
C LEU A 569 18.03 4.23 -9.96
N PHE A 570 19.19 4.35 -9.31
CA PHE A 570 19.40 5.08 -8.07
C PHE A 570 20.75 5.79 -8.09
N ALA A 571 20.91 6.82 -7.26
CA ALA A 571 22.20 7.46 -7.02
C ALA A 571 22.79 6.96 -5.70
N ALA A 572 24.01 6.44 -5.70
CA ALA A 572 24.69 5.97 -4.50
C ALA A 572 25.86 6.91 -4.14
N LYS A 573 25.78 7.56 -2.97
CA LYS A 573 26.84 8.42 -2.40
C LYS A 573 27.76 7.59 -1.52
N ILE A 574 29.02 7.50 -1.92
CA ILE A 574 30.10 6.73 -1.30
C ILE A 574 31.12 7.73 -0.70
N PRO A 575 31.20 7.87 0.63
CA PRO A 575 32.10 8.83 1.26
C PRO A 575 33.58 8.47 1.09
N HIS A 576 34.43 9.49 1.09
CA HIS A 576 35.89 9.31 1.04
C HIS A 576 36.44 8.94 2.44
N GLY A 577 37.03 7.76 2.56
CA GLY A 577 37.77 7.32 3.76
C GLY A 577 36.96 6.46 4.75
N GLU A 578 37.64 5.50 5.37
CA GLU A 578 37.04 4.46 6.23
C GLU A 578 37.03 4.81 7.73
N ASN A 579 37.37 6.03 8.13
CA ASN A 579 37.47 6.40 9.55
C ASN A 579 36.10 6.40 10.25
N ALA A 580 36.06 5.86 11.47
CA ALA A 580 34.84 5.64 12.26
C ALA A 580 33.97 6.89 12.44
N THR A 581 34.60 8.07 12.60
CA THR A 581 33.90 9.35 12.74
C THR A 581 33.13 9.74 11.48
N ALA A 582 33.71 9.54 10.29
CA ALA A 582 33.05 9.85 9.01
C ALA A 582 31.87 8.91 8.75
N LYS A 583 32.02 7.61 9.06
CA LYS A 583 30.91 6.64 9.01
C LYS A 583 29.78 7.03 9.98
N GLN A 584 30.11 7.55 11.17
CA GLN A 584 29.11 7.94 12.16
C GLN A 584 28.33 9.20 11.75
N ILE A 585 29.00 10.20 11.17
CA ILE A 585 28.35 11.40 10.60
C ILE A 585 27.42 10.99 9.46
N ALA A 586 27.90 10.19 8.52
CA ALA A 586 27.11 9.75 7.38
C ALA A 586 25.93 8.84 7.79
N ARG A 587 26.06 8.02 8.84
CA ARG A 587 24.91 7.31 9.44
C ARG A 587 23.86 8.27 9.98
N HIS A 588 24.28 9.36 10.61
CA HIS A 588 23.35 10.33 11.18
C HIS A 588 22.60 11.08 10.07
N GLU A 589 23.31 11.52 9.03
CA GLU A 589 22.76 12.13 7.82
C GLU A 589 21.75 11.19 7.13
N ALA A 590 22.15 9.94 6.85
CA ALA A 590 21.30 8.93 6.25
C ALA A 590 20.03 8.71 7.07
N LYS A 591 20.16 8.57 8.40
CA LYS A 591 19.01 8.40 9.29
C LYS A 591 18.05 9.58 9.18
N LEU A 592 18.51 10.82 9.18
CA LEU A 592 17.62 11.98 9.06
C LEU A 592 16.91 11.98 7.70
N LEU A 593 17.65 11.80 6.61
CA LEU A 593 17.11 11.81 5.24
C LEU A 593 16.12 10.67 4.99
N MET A 594 16.32 9.49 5.60
CA MET A 594 15.40 8.36 5.49
C MET A 594 14.02 8.63 6.11
N HIS A 595 13.91 9.58 7.05
CA HIS A 595 12.61 9.98 7.64
C HIS A 595 11.91 11.08 6.86
N LEU A 596 12.56 11.70 5.87
CA LEU A 596 11.99 12.76 5.04
C LEU A 596 11.34 12.14 3.82
N ILE A 597 10.02 11.97 3.88
CA ILE A 597 9.20 11.47 2.76
C ILE A 597 8.38 12.64 2.21
N HIS A 598 8.86 13.24 1.13
CA HIS A 598 8.21 14.38 0.51
C HIS A 598 8.47 14.41 -1.00
N VAL A 599 7.46 14.76 -1.80
CA VAL A 599 7.54 14.76 -3.27
C VAL A 599 8.65 15.67 -3.85
N ASN A 600 9.03 16.71 -3.11
CA ASN A 600 10.07 17.68 -3.52
C ASN A 600 11.44 17.46 -2.84
N ILE A 601 11.64 16.34 -2.14
CA ILE A 601 12.91 16.04 -1.46
C ILE A 601 13.42 14.71 -1.99
N ILE A 602 14.67 14.66 -2.45
CA ILE A 602 15.32 13.41 -2.87
C ILE A 602 15.35 12.45 -1.68
N GLN A 603 14.63 11.35 -1.78
CA GLN A 603 14.52 10.40 -0.69
C GLN A 603 15.82 9.58 -0.59
N CYS A 604 16.35 9.46 0.63
CA CYS A 604 17.32 8.41 0.94
C CYS A 604 16.55 7.08 1.06
N ILE A 605 16.76 6.19 0.09
CA ILE A 605 16.03 4.93 -0.04
C ILE A 605 16.59 3.89 0.93
N GLU A 606 17.91 3.79 1.00
CA GLU A 606 18.56 2.85 1.91
C GLU A 606 20.01 3.25 2.22
N LEU A 607 20.52 2.69 3.32
CA LEU A 607 21.92 2.79 3.71
C LEU A 607 22.58 1.41 3.58
N ILE A 608 23.63 1.33 2.78
CA ILE A 608 24.48 0.15 2.64
C ILE A 608 25.65 0.27 3.60
N GLU A 609 25.78 -0.70 4.50
CA GLU A 609 26.85 -0.78 5.48
C GLU A 609 27.44 -2.19 5.52
N GLY A 610 28.72 -2.32 5.16
CA GLY A 610 29.49 -3.55 5.27
C GLY A 610 30.87 -3.31 5.89
N ASP A 611 31.63 -4.38 6.11
CA ASP A 611 32.94 -4.34 6.79
C ASP A 611 33.94 -3.40 6.10
N THR A 612 33.86 -3.27 4.77
CA THR A 612 34.78 -2.48 3.95
C THR A 612 34.13 -1.33 3.19
N GLN A 613 32.80 -1.16 3.26
CA GLN A 613 32.09 -0.22 2.38
C GLN A 613 30.88 0.43 3.05
N PHE A 614 30.68 1.71 2.72
CA PHE A 614 29.57 2.54 3.19
C PHE A 614 28.99 3.27 1.99
N ALA A 615 27.67 3.22 1.76
CA ALA A 615 27.03 3.99 0.70
C ALA A 615 25.58 4.37 1.07
N MET A 616 25.19 5.59 0.75
CA MET A 616 23.79 6.04 0.85
C MET A 616 23.14 5.96 -0.53
N VAL A 617 22.12 5.13 -0.68
CA VAL A 617 21.37 4.97 -1.93
C VAL A 617 20.14 5.86 -1.89
N MET A 618 20.00 6.70 -2.90
CA MET A 618 19.00 7.77 -3.00
C MET A 618 18.27 7.69 -4.33
N GLU A 619 17.12 8.34 -4.41
CA GLU A 619 16.43 8.52 -5.68
C GLU A 619 17.33 9.18 -6.73
N TYR A 620 17.25 8.70 -7.96
CA TYR A 620 17.96 9.30 -9.08
C TYR A 620 17.05 10.28 -9.81
N ALA A 621 17.34 11.57 -9.69
CA ALA A 621 16.69 12.63 -10.46
C ALA A 621 17.32 12.73 -11.85
N SER A 622 16.72 12.07 -12.84
CA SER A 622 17.21 12.05 -14.22
C SER A 622 16.99 13.36 -15.01
N GLY A 623 16.22 14.30 -14.45
CA GLY A 623 15.88 15.57 -15.09
C GLY A 623 17.01 16.60 -15.13
N GLY A 624 18.16 16.31 -14.51
CA GLY A 624 19.27 17.26 -14.38
C GLY A 624 19.04 18.26 -13.23
N ASP A 625 19.92 19.25 -13.12
CA ASP A 625 19.78 20.29 -12.12
C ASP A 625 18.81 21.40 -12.57
N LEU A 626 18.14 22.00 -11.58
CA LEU A 626 17.12 23.03 -11.81
C LEU A 626 17.72 24.30 -12.45
N ASP A 627 18.97 24.63 -12.15
CA ASP A 627 19.64 25.81 -12.72
C ASP A 627 19.85 25.64 -14.24
N ALA A 628 20.30 24.47 -14.69
CA ALA A 628 20.41 24.13 -16.10
C ALA A 628 19.04 24.20 -16.81
N PHE A 629 17.98 23.71 -16.15
CA PHE A 629 16.62 23.82 -16.69
C PHE A 629 16.15 25.28 -16.82
N LEU A 630 16.39 26.11 -15.80
CA LEU A 630 16.00 27.53 -15.80
C LEU A 630 16.81 28.37 -16.80
N ARG A 631 18.10 28.07 -16.98
CA ARG A 631 18.94 28.71 -18.02
C ARG A 631 18.46 28.41 -19.43
N LEU A 632 17.94 27.21 -19.68
CA LEU A 632 17.32 26.83 -20.96
C LEU A 632 15.98 27.55 -21.21
N GLN A 633 15.30 27.99 -20.14
CA GLN A 633 14.01 28.71 -20.20
C GLN A 633 14.16 30.24 -20.26
N HIS A 634 15.38 30.80 -20.31
CA HIS A 634 15.65 32.25 -20.32
C HIS A 634 15.06 33.03 -19.13
N GLU A 635 14.83 32.39 -17.98
CA GLU A 635 14.44 33.08 -16.75
C GLU A 635 15.68 33.29 -15.87
N SER A 636 16.15 34.54 -15.76
CA SER A 636 17.29 34.88 -14.92
C SER A 636 16.89 34.86 -13.44
N SER A 637 16.88 33.68 -12.83
CA SER A 637 16.85 33.52 -11.37
C SER A 637 17.92 32.52 -10.94
N ASP A 638 18.95 33.04 -10.27
CA ASP A 638 20.11 32.28 -9.81
C ASP A 638 19.76 31.64 -8.45
N PHE A 639 19.19 30.42 -8.47
CA PHE A 639 19.07 29.62 -7.25
C PHE A 639 20.45 29.04 -6.94
N GLY A 640 21.25 29.79 -6.17
CA GLY A 640 22.67 29.54 -5.89
C GLY A 640 23.01 28.28 -5.07
N VAL A 641 22.23 27.20 -5.14
CA VAL A 641 22.47 25.97 -4.35
C VAL A 641 23.09 24.84 -5.20
N SER A 642 23.15 24.97 -6.53
CA SER A 642 23.82 24.01 -7.41
C SER A 642 24.64 24.74 -8.48
N LYS A 643 25.93 24.43 -8.57
CA LYS A 643 26.77 24.79 -9.72
C LYS A 643 27.41 23.54 -10.31
N VAL A 644 27.26 23.36 -11.62
CA VAL A 644 28.08 22.45 -12.42
C VAL A 644 29.43 23.12 -12.69
N LEU A 645 30.53 22.45 -12.37
CA LEU A 645 31.89 22.85 -12.76
C LEU A 645 32.16 22.33 -14.18
N GLU A 646 32.20 23.23 -15.16
CA GLU A 646 32.39 22.86 -16.57
C GLU A 646 33.82 22.43 -16.94
N ASN A 647 34.81 22.53 -16.04
CA ASN A 647 36.18 22.10 -16.33
C ASN A 647 36.90 21.48 -15.12
N SER A 648 37.54 20.33 -15.36
CA SER A 648 38.30 19.53 -14.38
C SER A 648 39.63 20.14 -13.93
N LEU A 649 39.96 21.36 -14.35
CA LEU A 649 41.20 22.08 -14.01
C LEU A 649 41.04 23.17 -12.93
N ASP A 650 39.81 23.58 -12.60
CA ASP A 650 39.58 24.60 -11.54
C ASP A 650 39.65 24.02 -10.10
N ALA A 651 39.92 22.73 -9.97
CA ALA A 651 39.98 22.02 -8.68
C ALA A 651 41.22 22.36 -7.82
N ALA A 652 42.15 23.22 -8.28
CA ALA A 652 43.47 23.33 -7.65
C ALA A 652 43.67 24.52 -6.69
N GLN A 653 42.80 25.55 -6.63
CA GLN A 653 43.05 26.71 -5.73
C GLN A 653 41.83 27.38 -5.10
N THR A 654 40.60 26.88 -5.29
CA THR A 654 39.38 27.53 -4.78
C THR A 654 38.77 26.74 -3.62
N VAL A 655 38.55 27.43 -2.49
CA VAL A 655 37.81 26.93 -1.33
C VAL A 655 36.42 26.46 -1.80
N THR A 656 36.18 25.16 -1.78
CA THR A 656 34.95 24.51 -2.22
C THR A 656 33.79 24.82 -1.26
N GLY A 657 32.79 25.54 -1.77
CA GLY A 657 31.51 25.82 -1.10
C GLY A 657 30.79 27.00 -1.77
N THR A 658 29.45 27.08 -1.66
CA THR A 658 28.70 28.28 -2.08
C THR A 658 28.84 29.35 -0.99
N PRO A 659 29.63 30.42 -1.16
CA PRO A 659 30.03 31.25 -0.03
C PRO A 659 28.89 32.04 0.60
N TYR A 660 27.77 32.19 -0.12
CA TYR A 660 26.55 32.85 0.34
C TYR A 660 25.98 32.27 1.65
N TYR A 661 26.31 31.02 1.99
CA TYR A 661 25.82 30.34 3.19
C TYR A 661 26.94 29.96 4.18
N MET A 662 28.19 30.34 3.88
CA MET A 662 29.34 29.97 4.70
C MET A 662 29.44 30.89 5.91
N ALA A 663 29.67 30.29 7.09
CA ALA A 663 29.82 31.04 8.33
C ALA A 663 31.15 31.83 8.37
N PRO A 664 31.19 33.00 9.04
CA PRO A 664 32.39 33.84 9.12
C PRO A 664 33.61 33.07 9.61
N GLU A 665 33.45 32.22 10.63
CA GLU A 665 34.54 31.45 11.21
C GLU A 665 35.14 30.44 10.21
N LEU A 666 34.35 29.89 9.29
CA LEU A 666 34.85 28.98 8.25
C LEU A 666 35.68 29.71 7.19
N LEU A 667 35.29 30.96 6.86
CA LEU A 667 36.03 31.81 5.94
C LEU A 667 37.38 32.28 6.53
N GLU A 668 37.48 32.33 7.86
CA GLU A 668 38.71 32.61 8.60
C GLU A 668 39.56 31.35 8.85
N GLY A 669 39.11 30.18 8.39
CA GLY A 669 39.85 28.92 8.45
C GLY A 669 39.62 28.08 9.71
N ALA A 670 38.57 28.34 10.50
CA ALA A 670 38.18 27.50 11.62
C ALA A 670 37.57 26.15 11.17
N GLU A 671 37.55 25.17 12.08
CA GLU A 671 36.92 23.87 11.82
C GLU A 671 35.38 23.95 11.86
N TYR A 672 34.75 23.19 10.96
CA TYR A 672 33.29 23.08 10.86
C TYR A 672 32.67 22.48 12.12
N ASN A 673 31.60 23.12 12.60
CA ASN A 673 30.83 22.63 13.75
C ASN A 673 29.36 23.07 13.66
N GLY A 674 28.53 22.63 14.61
CA GLY A 674 27.08 22.91 14.60
C GLY A 674 26.69 24.40 14.64
N LYS A 675 27.58 25.32 15.04
CA LYS A 675 27.33 26.77 14.94
C LYS A 675 27.37 27.26 13.49
N SER A 676 28.14 26.60 12.64
CA SER A 676 28.19 26.89 11.22
C SER A 676 26.88 26.46 10.52
N ASP A 677 26.29 25.33 10.92
CA ASP A 677 24.95 24.93 10.45
C ASP A 677 23.87 25.96 10.81
N ILE A 678 23.93 26.49 12.04
CA ILE A 678 22.99 27.51 12.53
C ILE A 678 23.08 28.80 11.72
N TRP A 679 24.29 29.20 11.32
CA TRP A 679 24.50 30.34 10.42
C TRP A 679 23.88 30.09 9.04
N SER A 680 24.12 28.92 8.46
CA SER A 680 23.56 28.56 7.15
C SER A 680 22.02 28.54 7.18
N LEU A 681 21.42 28.03 8.27
CA LEU A 681 19.97 28.13 8.49
C LEU A 681 19.50 29.59 8.55
N GLY A 682 20.24 30.46 9.22
CA GLY A 682 19.98 31.91 9.25
C GLY A 682 19.96 32.53 7.86
N CYS A 683 20.92 32.15 7.00
CA CYS A 683 21.01 32.63 5.62
C CYS A 683 19.81 32.18 4.79
N VAL A 684 19.40 30.91 4.92
CA VAL A 684 18.22 30.37 4.24
C VAL A 684 16.93 31.06 4.70
N LEU A 685 16.74 31.25 6.00
CA LEU A 685 15.56 31.96 6.52
C LEU A 685 15.53 33.43 6.11
N TYR A 686 16.68 34.08 6.03
CA TYR A 686 16.80 35.44 5.51
C TYR A 686 16.38 35.50 4.05
N GLU A 687 16.89 34.58 3.24
CA GLU A 687 16.62 34.54 1.80
C GLU A 687 15.16 34.22 1.50
N LEU A 688 14.54 33.30 2.25
CA LEU A 688 13.10 33.05 2.14
C LEU A 688 12.25 34.28 2.49
N ALA A 689 12.73 35.14 3.40
CA ALA A 689 12.04 36.35 3.80
C ALA A 689 12.29 37.55 2.87
N SER A 690 13.46 37.59 2.23
CA SER A 690 13.95 38.76 1.48
C SER A 690 14.11 38.51 -0.03
N TYR A 691 13.83 37.29 -0.49
CA TYR A 691 14.03 36.79 -1.85
C TYR A 691 15.44 37.02 -2.41
N SER A 692 16.42 37.19 -1.52
CA SER A 692 17.82 37.44 -1.85
C SER A 692 18.71 37.02 -0.67
N PRO A 693 19.93 36.52 -0.92
CA PRO A 693 20.88 36.17 0.13
C PRO A 693 21.23 37.37 1.03
N PRO A 694 21.61 37.14 2.30
CA PRO A 694 21.97 38.21 3.25
C PRO A 694 23.16 39.06 2.78
N PHE A 695 24.05 38.47 1.98
CA PHE A 695 25.24 39.12 1.43
C PHE A 695 25.32 38.84 -0.07
N THR A 696 25.52 39.88 -0.88
CA THR A 696 25.54 39.75 -2.34
C THR A 696 26.69 40.56 -2.93
N GLY A 697 27.30 40.08 -4.02
CA GLY A 697 28.44 40.75 -4.62
C GLY A 697 28.79 40.20 -6.00
N LEU A 698 29.32 41.06 -6.86
CA LEU A 698 29.72 40.70 -8.24
C LEU A 698 30.92 39.74 -8.30
N ALA A 699 31.68 39.62 -7.21
CA ALA A 699 32.81 38.72 -7.09
C ALA A 699 32.81 38.03 -5.74
N LEU A 700 33.33 36.79 -5.69
CA LEU A 700 33.35 35.96 -4.49
C LEU A 700 34.02 36.65 -3.29
N GLY A 701 35.14 37.34 -3.53
CA GLY A 701 35.85 38.09 -2.49
C GLY A 701 35.04 39.23 -1.89
N ALA A 702 34.11 39.83 -2.65
CA ALA A 702 33.23 40.87 -2.14
C ALA A 702 32.17 40.28 -1.19
N VAL A 703 31.65 39.09 -1.51
CA VAL A 703 30.71 38.34 -0.65
C VAL A 703 31.40 37.93 0.65
N VAL A 704 32.61 37.38 0.57
CA VAL A 704 33.41 37.00 1.74
C VAL A 704 33.68 38.21 2.64
N HIS A 705 34.10 39.35 2.07
CA HIS A 705 34.32 40.58 2.83
C HIS A 705 33.04 41.04 3.55
N GLN A 706 31.87 40.96 2.92
CA GLN A 706 30.60 41.31 3.55
C GLN A 706 30.24 40.34 4.69
N ILE A 707 30.43 39.03 4.48
CA ILE A 707 30.19 38.02 5.52
C ILE A 707 31.10 38.25 6.73
N LEU A 708 32.33 38.74 6.55
CA LEU A 708 33.23 39.02 7.67
C LEU A 708 32.96 40.36 8.36
N HIS A 709 32.53 41.39 7.61
CA HIS A 709 32.59 42.77 8.13
C HIS A 709 31.27 43.55 8.15
N ASN A 710 30.24 43.11 7.43
CA ASN A 710 28.99 43.87 7.29
C ASN A 710 27.79 43.10 7.86
N ASP A 711 26.81 43.82 8.39
CA ASP A 711 25.52 43.22 8.76
C ASP A 711 24.59 43.14 7.53
N PRO A 712 23.70 42.13 7.45
CA PRO A 712 22.72 42.04 6.38
C PRO A 712 21.67 43.16 6.50
N LEU A 713 20.97 43.46 5.42
CA LEU A 713 19.87 44.43 5.47
C LEU A 713 18.76 43.93 6.40
N PRO A 714 17.99 44.80 7.06
CA PRO A 714 16.92 44.35 7.95
C PRO A 714 15.79 43.62 7.18
N ILE A 715 15.31 42.51 7.73
CA ILE A 715 14.12 41.80 7.20
C ILE A 715 12.91 42.76 7.18
N PRO A 716 12.08 42.74 6.12
CA PRO A 716 10.91 43.61 5.99
C PRO A 716 9.98 43.66 7.21
N GLN A 717 9.38 44.82 7.47
CA GLN A 717 8.59 45.07 8.68
C GLN A 717 7.29 44.25 8.81
N HIS A 718 6.80 43.66 7.71
CA HIS A 718 5.57 42.86 7.71
C HIS A 718 5.74 41.48 8.38
N PHE A 719 6.97 41.01 8.56
CA PHE A 719 7.25 39.80 9.36
C PHE A 719 7.16 40.08 10.86
N SER A 720 6.86 39.07 11.67
CA SER A 720 6.67 39.25 13.10
C SER A 720 7.98 39.64 13.82
N PRO A 721 7.93 40.45 14.91
CA PRO A 721 9.11 40.78 15.70
C PRO A 721 9.91 39.55 16.19
N PRO A 722 9.27 38.44 16.64
CA PRO A 722 9.98 37.21 16.98
C PRO A 722 10.75 36.60 15.81
N PHE A 723 10.18 36.59 14.61
CA PHE A 723 10.85 36.02 13.42
C PHE A 723 12.07 36.85 13.02
N ARG A 724 11.94 38.18 12.98
CA ARG A 724 13.09 39.06 12.70
C ARG A 724 14.20 38.90 13.73
N SER A 725 13.85 38.80 15.01
CA SER A 725 14.80 38.55 16.10
C SER A 725 15.49 37.18 15.97
N LEU A 726 14.74 36.15 15.56
CA LEU A 726 15.29 34.82 15.31
C LEU A 726 16.37 34.88 14.23
N VAL A 727 16.06 35.40 13.04
CA VAL A 727 17.02 35.43 11.93
C VAL A 727 18.27 36.25 12.28
N THR A 728 18.08 37.40 12.94
CA THR A 728 19.21 38.23 13.43
C THR A 728 20.14 37.44 14.35
N ARG A 729 19.59 36.64 15.27
CA ARG A 729 20.38 35.83 16.22
C ARG A 729 21.04 34.61 15.59
N LEU A 730 20.50 34.10 14.48
CA LEU A 730 21.10 33.01 13.71
C LEU A 730 22.28 33.52 12.88
N LEU A 731 22.19 34.76 12.38
CA LEU A 731 23.21 35.46 11.61
C LEU A 731 24.18 36.30 12.47
N ASP A 732 24.33 35.96 13.75
CA ASP A 732 25.35 36.57 14.60
C ASP A 732 26.75 36.09 14.17
N LYS A 733 27.66 37.01 13.88
CA LYS A 733 28.98 36.65 13.37
C LYS A 733 29.84 35.94 14.41
N ASP A 734 29.63 36.21 15.70
CA ASP A 734 30.36 35.53 16.76
C ASP A 734 29.70 34.17 17.10
N PRO A 735 30.35 33.03 16.79
CA PRO A 735 29.78 31.71 17.03
C PRO A 735 29.53 31.41 18.52
N HIS A 736 30.20 32.10 19.45
CA HIS A 736 30.00 31.90 20.89
C HIS A 736 28.65 32.43 21.37
N VAL A 737 28.17 33.54 20.81
CA VAL A 737 26.88 34.15 21.15
C VAL A 737 25.76 33.81 20.17
N ARG A 738 26.09 33.29 18.97
CA ARG A 738 25.12 32.78 17.99
C ARG A 738 24.17 31.77 18.63
N MET A 739 22.88 31.90 18.35
CA MET A 739 21.81 31.10 18.97
C MET A 739 22.08 29.59 18.94
N ILE A 740 21.58 28.85 19.94
CA ILE A 740 21.62 27.37 19.99
C ILE A 740 20.17 26.86 20.08
N PHE A 741 19.83 25.84 19.30
CA PHE A 741 18.61 25.06 19.50
C PHE A 741 18.88 23.96 20.54
N ASN A 742 18.54 24.18 21.79
CA ASN A 742 18.54 23.09 22.77
C ASN A 742 17.23 22.31 22.63
N CYS A 743 17.28 21.14 22.00
CA CYS A 743 16.18 20.16 21.96
C CYS A 743 16.04 19.39 23.28
N ALA A 744 16.12 20.11 24.41
CA ALA A 744 15.91 19.57 25.74
C ALA A 744 14.88 20.45 26.46
N ASN A 745 13.65 20.41 25.97
CA ASN A 745 12.40 20.68 26.69
C ASN A 745 11.22 20.22 25.84
#